data_AF-A0A4Q7NWD2-F1
#
_entry.id   AF-A0A4Q7NWD2-F1
#
_cell.length_a   1.000
_cell.length_b   1.000
_cell.length_c   1.000
_cell.angle_alpha   90.00
_cell.angle_beta   90.00
_cell.angle_gamma   90.00
#
_symmetry.space_group_name_H-M   'P 1'
#
loop_
_entity.id
_entity.type
_entity.pdbx_description
1 polymer ?
#
loop_
_entity_poly.entity_id
_entity_poly.type
_entity_poly.pdbx_seq_one_letter_code
_entity_poly.pdbx_strand_id
1 'polypeptide(L)'
;MAPARSAGRKAGGARDEARDKARDEARAAKLAELHGKLAEQVRSLSTGEDWKRWLQTAAVFPTYSFNNQLLIAMQRPDARAVAGYGAWQKLGRQVTYGERGIAVLAPIIRRAKANTADSDTPTGTSSPASAGSAEAGDGGEQRRGGRVVGFRQAYVWDVSQTTGEPLPEAPRPQLLQGQAPPGLWNALASLAEEQGFTVRRGETAPANGYTDFGSREVVVRPDVDDAQAVKTLAHELGHVLLHGPGGHGGEHGEPGRGHGRPEQEVEAESVAYLVAAAHGLDTDGYTFAYVAGWAAGRDAADPEQVVRGTAQRVLSAAGTVLAATQPDQAQVVGDELAEHVAASTAAADDLLARAEGVRDSLADAPAAPRPAARGTAVGQGQEPATPSATLSAMHAEAQAFYVERLARELAKHEAGGRSAAATALIERGLPASTTAAYGVGYAPATWTALTDHLRAKGYTDRQILDSGLGLRTSRDTVVDRFRNRMMFPVHAVAGANGTNGINGPQRELTNDLSDGTGVVIAFIGRSLDADAGEEGAAPKYLNSPETALYRKGEHLYGLGAPAVAAALDRGAVPVVVEGPWDAMAVSAADPDRFAGVAAAGTALTAAHVAQLAARVPLAERGVIVAMDEDTAGRQAAAATYPLLRATGAWPTYAPGLPGADPSKLSAEYGSDVLRASLSLAETHPLIERVIEQRLHGRDLSTAEDTVRAASYVAAALTDAPPARAAEVIARVSTFHGLRPEAVHTAYRAALEEHEEKRSRGGAR
;
A
#
# COMPACT_ATOMS: atom_id res chain seq x y z
N MET A 1 -64.16 32.53 -0.04
CA MET A 1 -62.93 32.62 -0.85
C MET A 1 -61.76 32.90 0.08
N ALA A 2 -60.91 31.90 0.34
CA ALA A 2 -59.47 32.01 0.61
C ALA A 2 -58.94 30.67 1.18
N PRO A 3 -58.37 29.79 0.34
CA PRO A 3 -57.51 28.72 0.82
C PRO A 3 -56.06 28.88 0.33
N ALA A 4 -55.16 28.10 0.92
CA ALA A 4 -53.88 27.65 0.35
C ALA A 4 -52.73 28.67 0.22
N ARG A 5 -52.14 29.12 1.34
CA ARG A 5 -50.75 29.65 1.34
C ARG A 5 -49.79 29.08 2.41
N SER A 6 -50.25 28.27 3.35
CA SER A 6 -49.41 27.76 4.45
C SER A 6 -48.72 26.40 4.17
N ALA A 7 -49.29 25.54 3.31
CA ALA A 7 -48.74 24.20 3.03
C ALA A 7 -47.57 24.19 2.03
N GLY A 8 -47.46 25.20 1.15
CA GLY A 8 -46.41 25.26 0.11
C GLY A 8 -45.00 25.57 0.63
N ARG A 9 -44.87 26.26 1.76
CA ARG A 9 -43.56 26.70 2.30
C ARG A 9 -42.81 25.60 3.03
N LYS A 10 -43.51 24.66 3.70
CA LYS A 10 -42.90 23.47 4.34
C LYS A 10 -42.51 22.38 3.33
N ALA A 11 -43.27 22.22 2.24
CA ALA A 11 -42.95 21.24 1.19
C ALA A 11 -41.78 21.69 0.28
N GLY A 12 -41.57 23.00 0.11
CA GLY A 12 -40.40 23.56 -0.58
C GLY A 12 -39.10 23.37 0.22
N GLY A 13 -39.12 23.67 1.53
CA GLY A 13 -37.96 23.49 2.42
C GLY A 13 -37.47 22.04 2.48
N ALA A 14 -38.38 21.07 2.63
CA ALA A 14 -38.01 19.65 2.65
C ALA A 14 -37.46 19.12 1.31
N ARG A 15 -37.90 19.68 0.17
CA ARG A 15 -37.37 19.33 -1.16
C ARG A 15 -36.01 19.97 -1.44
N ASP A 16 -35.80 21.21 -1.00
CA ASP A 16 -34.51 21.87 -1.11
C ASP A 16 -33.48 21.23 -0.16
N GLU A 17 -33.86 20.88 1.08
CA GLU A 17 -33.04 20.11 2.02
C GLU A 17 -32.67 18.72 1.48
N ALA A 18 -33.61 18.01 0.85
CA ALA A 18 -33.32 16.72 0.23
C ALA A 18 -32.37 16.84 -0.98
N ARG A 19 -32.51 17.90 -1.80
CA ARG A 19 -31.62 18.17 -2.94
C ARG A 19 -30.23 18.58 -2.48
N ASP A 20 -30.13 19.40 -1.43
CA ASP A 20 -28.85 19.82 -0.87
C ASP A 20 -28.15 18.65 -0.17
N LYS A 21 -28.89 17.81 0.56
CA LYS A 21 -28.38 16.54 1.11
C LYS A 21 -27.87 15.60 0.02
N ALA A 22 -28.65 15.37 -1.04
CA ALA A 22 -28.22 14.52 -2.17
C ALA A 22 -26.98 15.08 -2.89
N ARG A 23 -26.87 16.41 -3.01
CA ARG A 23 -25.70 17.08 -3.60
C ARG A 23 -24.47 16.93 -2.71
N ASP A 24 -24.63 17.01 -1.39
CA ASP A 24 -23.54 16.85 -0.43
C ASP A 24 -23.10 15.39 -0.31
N GLU A 25 -24.03 14.43 -0.35
CA GLU A 25 -23.74 13.00 -0.46
C GLU A 25 -22.98 12.67 -1.77
N ALA A 26 -23.41 13.23 -2.90
CA ALA A 26 -22.71 13.06 -4.18
C ALA A 26 -21.31 13.69 -4.19
N ARG A 27 -21.11 14.81 -3.48
CA ARG A 27 -19.79 15.44 -3.30
C ARG A 27 -18.89 14.60 -2.40
N ALA A 28 -19.43 14.07 -1.30
CA ALA A 28 -18.70 13.19 -0.39
C ALA A 28 -18.28 11.89 -1.10
N ALA A 29 -19.16 11.30 -1.91
CA ALA A 29 -18.85 10.09 -2.68
C ALA A 29 -17.71 10.32 -3.68
N LYS A 30 -17.73 11.45 -4.41
CA LYS A 30 -16.66 11.83 -5.34
C LYS A 30 -15.33 12.10 -4.64
N LEU A 31 -15.36 12.73 -3.47
CA LEU A 31 -14.15 12.95 -2.66
C LEU A 31 -13.59 11.62 -2.14
N ALA A 32 -14.45 10.71 -1.69
CA ALA A 32 -14.05 9.37 -1.25
C ALA A 32 -13.47 8.54 -2.41
N GLU A 33 -14.02 8.63 -3.61
CA GLU A 33 -13.48 8.01 -4.83
C GLU A 33 -12.06 8.53 -5.14
N LEU A 34 -11.84 9.85 -5.05
CA LEU A 34 -10.51 10.43 -5.24
C LEU A 34 -9.52 10.01 -4.16
N HIS A 35 -9.94 9.95 -2.89
CA HIS A 35 -9.08 9.43 -1.82
C HIS A 35 -8.76 7.94 -2.01
N GLY A 36 -9.70 7.14 -2.50
CA GLY A 36 -9.47 5.73 -2.83
C GLY A 36 -8.44 5.54 -3.95
N LYS A 37 -8.57 6.31 -5.03
CA LYS A 37 -7.59 6.36 -6.13
C LYS A 37 -6.22 6.81 -5.65
N LEU A 38 -6.18 7.82 -4.78
CA LEU A 38 -4.93 8.31 -4.20
C LEU A 38 -4.24 7.24 -3.32
N ALA A 39 -5.00 6.53 -2.47
CA ALA A 39 -4.44 5.45 -1.65
C ALA A 39 -3.87 4.32 -2.52
N GLU A 40 -4.55 3.98 -3.62
CA GLU A 40 -4.04 3.03 -4.60
C GLU A 40 -2.74 3.50 -5.28
N GLN A 41 -2.66 4.78 -5.64
CA GLN A 41 -1.44 5.36 -6.23
C GLN A 41 -0.27 5.42 -5.24
N VAL A 42 -0.53 5.69 -3.95
CA VAL A 42 0.51 5.62 -2.93
C VAL A 42 1.01 4.17 -2.77
N ARG A 43 0.11 3.19 -2.82
CA ARG A 43 0.49 1.76 -2.81
C ARG A 43 1.23 1.32 -4.07
N SER A 44 0.97 1.94 -5.21
CA SER A 44 1.68 1.63 -6.46
C SER A 44 3.07 2.24 -6.52
N LEU A 45 3.46 3.12 -5.59
CA LEU A 45 4.86 3.54 -5.42
C LEU A 45 5.68 2.44 -4.75
N SER A 46 5.70 1.26 -5.37
CA SER A 46 6.14 -0.02 -4.80
C SER A 46 7.59 -0.40 -5.13
N THR A 47 8.23 0.37 -6.01
CA THR A 47 9.60 0.16 -6.47
C THR A 47 10.38 1.47 -6.54
N GLY A 48 11.71 1.37 -6.67
CA GLY A 48 12.56 2.53 -6.96
C GLY A 48 12.23 3.22 -8.29
N GLU A 49 11.74 2.46 -9.28
CA GLU A 49 11.32 3.02 -10.57
C GLU A 49 10.01 3.79 -10.44
N ASP A 50 9.05 3.29 -9.64
CA ASP A 50 7.82 4.03 -9.33
C ASP A 50 8.15 5.35 -8.63
N TRP A 51 9.10 5.32 -7.68
CA TRP A 51 9.58 6.52 -6.99
C TRP A 51 10.24 7.51 -7.97
N LYS A 52 11.08 7.01 -8.90
CA LYS A 52 11.68 7.83 -9.96
C LYS A 52 10.62 8.46 -10.87
N ARG A 53 9.59 7.69 -11.27
CA ARG A 53 8.46 8.21 -12.07
C ARG A 53 7.67 9.30 -11.34
N TRP A 54 7.47 9.14 -10.03
CA TRP A 54 6.89 10.21 -9.22
C TRP A 54 7.81 11.44 -9.15
N LEU A 55 9.11 11.28 -8.93
CA LEU A 55 10.06 12.40 -8.90
C LEU A 55 10.11 13.17 -10.22
N GLN A 56 9.99 12.48 -11.36
CA GLN A 56 9.84 13.12 -12.68
C GLN A 56 8.59 14.02 -12.72
N THR A 57 7.47 13.56 -12.16
CA THR A 57 6.24 14.36 -12.05
C THR A 57 6.42 15.53 -11.08
N ALA A 58 7.06 15.30 -9.94
CA ALA A 58 7.30 16.32 -8.93
C ALA A 58 8.23 17.43 -9.43
N ALA A 59 9.17 17.11 -10.33
CA ALA A 59 10.02 18.09 -11.00
C ALA A 59 9.22 19.02 -11.93
N VAL A 60 8.14 18.52 -12.56
CA VAL A 60 7.25 19.34 -13.41
C VAL A 60 6.25 20.14 -12.59
N PHE A 61 5.78 19.60 -11.45
CA PHE A 61 4.77 20.22 -10.58
C PHE A 61 5.26 20.42 -9.14
N PRO A 62 6.36 21.18 -8.92
CA PRO A 62 6.99 21.30 -7.60
C PRO A 62 6.12 22.04 -6.57
N THR A 63 5.13 22.80 -7.03
CA THR A 63 4.23 23.63 -6.22
C THR A 63 2.94 22.90 -5.81
N TYR A 64 2.67 21.73 -6.38
CA TYR A 64 1.52 20.92 -6.05
C TYR A 64 1.86 19.94 -4.92
N SER A 65 0.90 19.71 -4.01
CA SER A 65 1.07 18.70 -2.96
C SER A 65 1.34 17.31 -3.57
N PHE A 66 2.07 16.45 -2.85
CA PHE A 66 2.28 15.04 -3.19
C PHE A 66 1.03 14.34 -3.74
N ASN A 67 -0.12 14.54 -3.09
CA ASN A 67 -1.38 13.94 -3.51
C ASN A 67 -1.86 14.43 -4.88
N ASN A 68 -1.72 15.73 -5.14
CA ASN A 68 -2.11 16.30 -6.42
C ASN A 68 -1.10 15.93 -7.52
N GLN A 69 0.19 15.79 -7.20
CA GLN A 69 1.18 15.26 -8.15
C GLN A 69 0.80 13.85 -8.61
N LEU A 70 0.45 12.96 -7.67
CA LEU A 70 -0.01 11.60 -8.00
C LEU A 70 -1.33 11.61 -8.78
N LEU A 71 -2.29 12.45 -8.39
CA LEU A 71 -3.56 12.56 -9.11
C LEU A 71 -3.37 13.09 -10.55
N ILE A 72 -2.46 14.03 -10.76
CA ILE A 72 -2.12 14.56 -12.08
C ILE A 72 -1.45 13.46 -12.91
N ALA A 73 -0.39 12.83 -12.41
CA ALA A 73 0.33 11.76 -13.10
C ALA A 73 -0.59 10.62 -13.52
N MET A 74 -1.45 10.14 -12.62
CA MET A 74 -2.39 9.05 -12.91
C MET A 74 -3.38 9.39 -14.03
N GLN A 75 -3.84 10.64 -14.10
CA GLN A 75 -4.85 11.06 -15.09
C GLN A 75 -4.22 11.54 -16.39
N ARG A 76 -2.97 12.02 -16.35
CA ARG A 76 -2.24 12.56 -17.50
C ARG A 76 -0.72 12.50 -17.25
N PRO A 77 -0.08 11.35 -17.52
CA PRO A 77 1.35 11.15 -17.30
C PRO A 77 2.26 12.09 -18.12
N ASP A 78 1.75 12.60 -19.23
CA ASP A 78 2.44 13.49 -20.16
C ASP A 78 2.17 14.98 -19.90
N ALA A 79 1.49 15.32 -18.79
CA ALA A 79 1.19 16.70 -18.44
C ALA A 79 2.48 17.53 -18.25
N ARG A 80 2.49 18.74 -18.82
CA ARG A 80 3.66 19.64 -18.83
C ARG A 80 3.42 20.95 -18.11
N ALA A 81 2.16 21.38 -18.05
CA ALA A 81 1.75 22.56 -17.30
C ALA A 81 0.24 22.49 -17.05
N VAL A 82 -0.20 22.50 -15.79
CA VAL A 82 -1.63 22.40 -15.45
C VAL A 82 -2.09 23.64 -14.68
N ALA A 83 -3.28 24.13 -15.03
CA ALA A 83 -3.91 25.23 -14.32
C ALA A 83 -5.44 25.10 -14.33
N GLY A 84 -6.10 25.79 -13.39
CA GLY A 84 -7.55 25.90 -13.37
C GLY A 84 -8.07 26.73 -14.55
N TYR A 85 -9.33 26.52 -14.94
CA TYR A 85 -9.94 27.19 -16.09
C TYR A 85 -9.75 28.73 -16.08
N GLY A 86 -10.01 29.38 -14.93
CA GLY A 86 -9.85 30.84 -14.81
C GLY A 86 -8.40 31.32 -14.85
N ALA A 87 -7.42 30.49 -14.46
CA ALA A 87 -6.00 30.82 -14.56
C ALA A 87 -5.54 30.78 -16.02
N TRP A 88 -6.01 29.79 -16.79
CA TRP A 88 -5.77 29.77 -18.24
C TRP A 88 -6.33 31.01 -18.94
N GLN A 89 -7.53 31.45 -18.56
CA GLN A 89 -8.13 32.67 -19.13
C GLN A 89 -7.29 33.92 -18.85
N LYS A 90 -6.70 34.04 -17.65
CA LYS A 90 -5.78 35.15 -17.31
C LYS A 90 -4.48 35.10 -18.13
N LEU A 91 -4.02 33.91 -18.49
CA LEU A 91 -2.87 33.69 -19.37
C LEU A 91 -3.21 33.81 -20.87
N GLY A 92 -4.41 34.30 -21.22
CA GLY A 92 -4.83 34.46 -22.61
C GLY A 92 -5.09 33.13 -23.33
N ARG A 93 -5.32 32.04 -22.58
CA ARG A 93 -5.60 30.70 -23.11
C ARG A 93 -7.00 30.24 -22.70
N GLN A 94 -7.60 29.41 -23.53
CA GLN A 94 -8.95 28.92 -23.35
C GLN A 94 -8.94 27.39 -23.41
N VAL A 95 -9.57 26.73 -22.44
CA VAL A 95 -9.72 25.27 -22.47
C VAL A 95 -10.57 24.87 -23.68
N THR A 96 -10.06 23.94 -24.48
CA THR A 96 -10.72 23.43 -25.67
C THR A 96 -12.03 22.74 -25.30
N TYR A 97 -13.08 23.06 -26.04
CA TYR A 97 -14.41 22.49 -25.78
C TYR A 97 -14.39 20.96 -25.88
N GLY A 98 -14.93 20.28 -24.86
CA GLY A 98 -14.99 18.82 -24.78
C GLY A 98 -13.82 18.15 -24.04
N GLU A 99 -12.77 18.91 -23.70
CA GLU A 99 -11.63 18.40 -22.95
C GLU A 99 -12.01 18.00 -21.51
N ARG A 100 -11.55 16.81 -21.09
CA ARG A 100 -11.79 16.30 -19.75
C ARG A 100 -10.82 16.95 -18.76
N GLY A 101 -11.35 17.53 -17.69
CA GLY A 101 -10.53 18.10 -16.61
C GLY A 101 -9.86 17.03 -15.76
N ILE A 102 -8.63 17.31 -15.35
CA ILE A 102 -7.82 16.52 -14.41
C ILE A 102 -8.30 16.84 -12.99
N ALA A 103 -8.78 15.84 -12.26
CA ALA A 103 -9.29 16.02 -10.91
C ALA A 103 -8.16 16.21 -9.90
N VAL A 104 -8.26 17.25 -9.05
CA VAL A 104 -7.32 17.55 -7.96
C VAL A 104 -8.07 17.87 -6.66
N LEU A 105 -7.38 17.81 -5.53
CA LEU A 105 -7.89 18.21 -4.23
C LEU A 105 -7.60 19.70 -3.99
N ALA A 106 -8.65 20.48 -3.71
CA ALA A 106 -8.56 21.90 -3.39
C ALA A 106 -9.09 22.17 -1.96
N PRO A 107 -8.42 23.00 -1.15
CA PRO A 107 -8.85 23.29 0.21
C PRO A 107 -10.16 24.10 0.26
N ILE A 108 -10.95 23.88 1.30
CA ILE A 108 -12.12 24.68 1.67
C ILE A 108 -11.71 25.60 2.82
N ILE A 109 -11.50 26.88 2.51
CA ILE A 109 -11.09 27.89 3.48
C ILE A 109 -12.35 28.57 4.06
N ARG A 110 -12.54 28.51 5.39
CA ARG A 110 -13.58 29.29 6.08
C ARG A 110 -12.95 30.47 6.82
N ARG A 111 -13.47 31.67 6.57
CA ARG A 111 -13.10 32.88 7.31
C ARG A 111 -13.73 32.81 8.70
N ALA A 112 -12.93 33.03 9.76
CA ALA A 112 -13.43 33.11 11.12
C ALA A 112 -14.42 34.27 11.24
N LYS A 113 -15.67 34.01 11.65
CA LYS A 113 -16.59 35.08 12.06
C LYS A 113 -16.14 35.60 13.42
N ALA A 114 -15.94 36.91 13.52
CA ALA A 114 -15.67 37.57 14.79
C ALA A 114 -16.81 37.28 15.78
N ASN A 115 -16.47 36.72 16.94
CA ASN A 115 -17.39 36.62 18.07
C ASN A 115 -17.84 38.03 18.45
N THR A 116 -19.14 38.28 18.38
CA THR A 116 -19.77 39.40 19.07
C THR A 116 -20.57 38.81 20.22
N ALA A 117 -20.05 39.00 21.43
CA ALA A 117 -20.80 38.87 22.67
C ALA A 117 -20.58 40.16 23.47
N ASP A 118 -21.69 40.86 23.68
CA ASP A 118 -22.03 41.88 24.68
C ASP A 118 -21.07 43.04 25.00
N SER A 119 -21.50 44.26 24.65
CA SER A 119 -21.84 45.25 25.68
C SER A 119 -22.80 46.34 25.17
N ASP A 120 -23.58 46.82 26.12
CA ASP A 120 -24.78 47.66 26.08
C ASP A 120 -24.68 49.08 25.48
N THR A 121 -25.87 49.54 25.08
CA THR A 121 -26.43 50.91 25.11
C THR A 121 -26.16 51.92 23.96
N PRO A 122 -27.12 52.84 23.70
CA PRO A 122 -27.57 53.18 22.34
C PRO A 122 -27.49 54.67 22.02
N THR A 123 -27.19 55.03 20.78
CA THR A 123 -27.53 56.32 20.11
C THR A 123 -26.79 56.30 18.77
N GLY A 124 -27.29 56.69 17.60
CA GLY A 124 -28.54 57.27 17.15
C GLY A 124 -28.32 57.65 15.67
N THR A 125 -29.41 57.59 14.89
CA THR A 125 -29.69 58.35 13.64
C THR A 125 -28.87 58.16 12.33
N SER A 126 -29.67 57.89 11.29
CA SER A 126 -29.65 58.33 9.87
C SER A 126 -28.71 57.69 8.82
N SER A 127 -29.37 56.98 7.89
CA SER A 127 -29.07 56.78 6.45
C SER A 127 -28.79 58.09 5.64
N PRO A 128 -28.57 58.04 4.31
CA PRO A 128 -27.66 57.24 3.47
C PRO A 128 -26.91 58.09 2.39
N ALA A 129 -26.10 57.42 1.55
CA ALA A 129 -25.65 57.81 0.19
C ALA A 129 -24.37 58.67 0.04
N SER A 130 -23.38 58.18 -0.69
CA SER A 130 -23.13 58.52 -2.10
C SER A 130 -21.86 57.84 -2.63
N ALA A 131 -21.92 57.41 -3.89
CA ALA A 131 -20.81 56.88 -4.67
C ALA A 131 -19.78 57.98 -5.02
N GLY A 132 -18.50 57.62 -5.15
CA GLY A 132 -17.52 58.47 -5.80
C GLY A 132 -16.06 58.10 -5.54
N SER A 133 -15.44 57.48 -6.56
CA SER A 133 -14.03 57.60 -6.99
C SER A 133 -12.87 57.24 -6.05
N ALA A 134 -12.02 56.38 -6.60
CA ALA A 134 -10.71 55.95 -6.14
C ALA A 134 -9.72 57.11 -5.91
N GLU A 135 -8.82 56.95 -4.94
CA GLU A 135 -7.36 56.94 -5.18
C GLU A 135 -6.59 56.50 -3.92
N ALA A 136 -5.38 56.03 -4.19
CA ALA A 136 -4.57 55.15 -3.35
C ALA A 136 -4.10 55.79 -2.03
N GLY A 137 -4.12 54.98 -0.96
CA GLY A 137 -3.53 55.26 0.33
C GLY A 137 -3.09 53.96 0.98
N ASP A 138 -1.77 53.81 1.04
CA ASP A 138 -1.00 52.81 1.77
C ASP A 138 -1.58 52.45 3.14
N GLY A 139 -1.60 51.16 3.45
CA GLY A 139 -2.19 50.61 4.65
C GLY A 139 -2.24 49.09 4.59
N GLY A 140 -1.13 48.46 4.96
CA GLY A 140 -0.95 47.02 5.00
C GLY A 140 -2.16 46.27 5.57
N GLU A 141 -2.92 45.65 4.69
CA GLU A 141 -4.02 44.78 5.07
C GLU A 141 -3.38 43.49 5.58
N GLN A 142 -3.17 43.41 6.90
CA GLN A 142 -2.85 42.16 7.58
C GLN A 142 -3.95 41.15 7.23
N ARG A 143 -3.67 40.30 6.24
CA ARG A 143 -4.55 39.24 5.77
C ARG A 143 -4.78 38.26 6.91
N ARG A 144 -5.89 38.43 7.62
CA ARG A 144 -6.35 37.53 8.69
C ARG A 144 -6.57 36.13 8.11
N GLY A 145 -5.72 35.18 8.51
CA GLY A 145 -5.70 33.80 8.03
C GLY A 145 -7.04 33.09 8.22
N GLY A 146 -7.60 32.54 7.14
CA GLY A 146 -8.74 31.62 7.20
C GLY A 146 -8.28 30.21 7.56
N ARG A 147 -9.09 29.46 8.30
CA ARG A 147 -8.79 28.05 8.65
C ARG A 147 -9.31 27.13 7.55
N VAL A 148 -8.50 26.18 7.10
CA VAL A 148 -8.96 25.09 6.23
C VAL A 148 -9.82 24.13 7.04
N VAL A 149 -11.02 23.87 6.55
CA VAL A 149 -12.04 23.05 7.23
C VAL A 149 -12.37 21.76 6.48
N GLY A 150 -11.66 21.49 5.37
CA GLY A 150 -11.84 20.30 4.55
C GLY A 150 -11.30 20.51 3.13
N PHE A 151 -11.48 19.50 2.27
CA PHE A 151 -11.07 19.51 0.86
C PHE A 151 -12.25 19.21 -0.05
N ARG A 152 -12.20 19.71 -1.28
CA ARG A 152 -13.16 19.40 -2.35
C ARG A 152 -12.43 18.98 -3.62
N GLN A 153 -13.11 18.21 -4.45
CA GLN A 153 -12.66 17.98 -5.82
C GLN A 153 -12.73 19.29 -6.62
N ALA A 154 -11.63 19.62 -7.30
CA ALA A 154 -11.53 20.64 -8.33
C ALA A 154 -10.98 20.03 -9.61
N TYR A 155 -10.99 20.80 -10.70
CA TYR A 155 -10.46 20.38 -12.00
C TYR A 155 -9.42 21.38 -12.50
N VAL A 156 -8.34 20.85 -13.03
CA VAL A 156 -7.31 21.57 -13.77
C VAL A 156 -7.19 20.99 -15.18
N TRP A 157 -6.57 21.72 -16.09
CA TRP A 157 -6.35 21.29 -17.47
C TRP A 157 -4.89 21.50 -17.82
N ASP A 158 -4.33 20.57 -18.57
CA ASP A 158 -2.98 20.72 -19.14
C ASP A 158 -2.98 21.73 -20.28
N VAL A 159 -1.83 22.37 -20.53
CA VAL A 159 -1.64 23.33 -21.63
C VAL A 159 -2.02 22.75 -22.99
N SER A 160 -1.80 21.45 -23.24
CA SER A 160 -2.21 20.76 -24.47
C SER A 160 -3.73 20.74 -24.67
N GLN A 161 -4.51 20.92 -23.61
CA GLN A 161 -5.97 20.99 -23.62
C GLN A 161 -6.50 22.40 -23.83
N THR A 162 -5.62 23.35 -24.15
CA THR A 162 -5.97 24.76 -24.29
C THR A 162 -5.55 25.30 -25.65
N THR A 163 -6.32 26.25 -26.16
CA THR A 163 -5.99 27.07 -27.34
C THR A 163 -5.77 28.51 -26.91
N GLY A 164 -4.77 29.19 -27.47
CA GLY A 164 -4.48 30.59 -27.18
C GLY A 164 -3.02 30.94 -27.40
N GLU A 165 -2.62 32.11 -26.93
CA GLU A 165 -1.25 32.63 -27.08
C GLU A 165 -0.22 31.65 -26.52
N PRO A 166 0.89 31.36 -27.26
CA PRO A 166 1.96 30.51 -26.76
C PRO A 166 2.46 31.01 -25.39
N LEU A 167 2.55 30.12 -24.41
CA LEU A 167 3.17 30.47 -23.14
C LEU A 167 4.64 30.80 -23.39
N PRO A 168 5.24 31.76 -22.65
CA PRO A 168 6.69 31.92 -22.64
C PRO A 168 7.29 30.56 -22.28
N GLU A 169 8.14 30.02 -23.16
CA GLU A 169 8.78 28.74 -22.89
C GLU A 169 9.60 28.90 -21.60
N ALA A 170 9.23 28.15 -20.56
CA ALA A 170 10.13 27.97 -19.42
C ALA A 170 11.46 27.48 -19.99
N PRO A 171 12.61 28.04 -19.56
CA PRO A 171 13.91 27.67 -20.11
C PRO A 171 14.04 26.16 -20.00
N ARG A 172 13.97 25.47 -21.14
CA ARG A 172 14.16 24.03 -21.14
C ARG A 172 15.60 23.82 -20.75
N PRO A 173 15.86 23.03 -19.71
CA PRO A 173 17.22 22.75 -19.33
C PRO A 173 17.99 22.15 -20.50
N GLN A 174 19.03 22.85 -20.95
CA GLN A 174 19.97 22.33 -21.91
C GLN A 174 20.84 21.34 -21.14
N LEU A 175 20.86 20.07 -21.56
CA LEU A 175 21.58 19.01 -20.83
C LEU A 175 23.07 19.36 -20.74
N LEU A 176 23.51 19.87 -19.58
CA LEU A 176 24.91 20.20 -19.35
C LEU A 176 25.65 18.91 -18.95
N GLN A 177 26.51 18.40 -19.83
CA GLN A 177 27.41 17.29 -19.52
C GLN A 177 28.77 17.85 -19.11
N GLY A 178 29.20 17.56 -17.87
CA GLY A 178 30.50 17.97 -17.33
C GLY A 178 30.63 19.42 -16.87
N GLN A 179 29.59 20.27 -17.06
CA GLN A 179 29.56 21.66 -16.57
C GLN A 179 28.33 21.88 -15.67
N ALA A 180 28.50 22.64 -14.58
CA ALA A 180 27.37 23.07 -13.75
C ALA A 180 26.76 24.38 -14.28
N PRO A 181 25.44 24.60 -14.07
CA PRO A 181 24.83 25.91 -14.24
C PRO A 181 25.61 26.99 -13.48
N PRO A 182 25.89 28.16 -14.09
CA PRO A 182 26.64 29.22 -13.44
C PRO A 182 26.01 29.64 -12.12
N GLY A 183 26.83 29.70 -11.06
CA GLY A 183 26.40 30.15 -9.73
C GLY A 183 25.68 29.10 -8.87
N LEU A 184 25.29 27.95 -9.42
CA LEU A 184 24.57 26.90 -8.67
C LEU A 184 25.40 26.36 -7.49
N TRP A 185 26.70 26.10 -7.69
CA TRP A 185 27.61 25.69 -6.61
C TRP A 185 27.62 26.71 -5.47
N ASN A 186 27.75 28.00 -5.78
CA ASN A 186 27.82 29.06 -4.78
C ASN A 186 26.49 29.20 -4.02
N ALA A 187 25.36 29.07 -4.70
CA ALA A 187 24.05 29.14 -4.06
C ALA A 187 23.81 27.95 -3.12
N LEU A 188 24.19 26.73 -3.53
CA LEU A 188 24.12 25.54 -2.68
C LEU A 188 25.08 25.65 -1.47
N ALA A 189 26.30 26.12 -1.69
CA ALA A 189 27.29 26.32 -0.64
C ALA A 189 26.84 27.39 0.37
N SER A 190 26.29 28.50 -0.11
CA SER A 190 25.75 29.57 0.76
C SER A 190 24.61 29.06 1.63
N LEU A 191 23.71 28.24 1.07
CA LEU A 191 22.62 27.63 1.85
C LEU A 191 23.16 26.65 2.91
N ALA A 192 24.17 25.85 2.59
CA ALA A 192 24.82 24.99 3.60
C ALA A 192 25.49 25.82 4.72
N GLU A 193 26.13 26.94 4.38
CA GLU A 193 26.73 27.89 5.32
C GLU A 193 25.67 28.58 6.20
N GLU A 194 24.51 28.91 5.66
CA GLU A 194 23.36 29.41 6.43
C GLU A 194 22.83 28.37 7.44
N GLN A 195 22.90 27.07 7.09
CA GLN A 195 22.64 25.97 8.05
C GLN A 195 23.81 25.73 9.02
N GLY A 196 24.86 26.55 8.93
CA GLY A 196 26.05 26.51 9.80
C GLY A 196 27.02 25.39 9.45
N PHE A 197 27.12 24.99 8.19
CA PHE A 197 28.12 24.04 7.69
C PHE A 197 29.16 24.74 6.82
N THR A 198 30.42 24.35 6.93
CA THR A 198 31.46 24.81 5.98
C THR A 198 31.51 23.87 4.79
N VAL A 199 31.52 24.41 3.57
CA VAL A 199 31.63 23.62 2.34
C VAL A 199 33.03 23.73 1.76
N ARG A 200 33.65 22.59 1.44
CA ARG A 200 34.95 22.59 0.74
C ARG A 200 35.11 21.46 -0.27
N ARG A 201 36.05 21.65 -1.19
CA ARG A 201 36.55 20.59 -2.08
C ARG A 201 37.71 19.86 -1.39
N GLY A 202 37.69 18.53 -1.30
CA GLY A 202 38.76 17.77 -0.66
C GLY A 202 38.61 16.25 -0.80
N GLU A 203 39.62 15.47 -0.40
CA GLU A 203 39.64 14.04 -0.70
C GLU A 203 38.62 13.24 0.10
N THR A 204 37.80 12.49 -0.64
CA THR A 204 36.68 11.69 -0.11
C THR A 204 36.60 10.29 -0.72
N ALA A 205 37.59 9.86 -1.51
CA ALA A 205 37.54 8.58 -2.23
C ALA A 205 37.33 7.39 -1.28
N PRO A 206 36.45 6.42 -1.63
CA PRO A 206 35.78 6.25 -2.93
C PRO A 206 34.50 7.09 -3.12
N ALA A 207 34.00 7.76 -2.08
CA ALA A 207 32.79 8.58 -2.18
C ALA A 207 33.01 9.87 -2.98
N ASN A 208 31.95 10.41 -3.58
CA ASN A 208 32.01 11.70 -4.29
C ASN A 208 31.91 12.88 -3.30
N GLY A 209 31.39 12.66 -2.10
CA GLY A 209 31.30 13.64 -1.02
C GLY A 209 30.80 13.00 0.28
N TYR A 210 30.82 13.77 1.37
CA TYR A 210 30.17 13.41 2.63
C TYR A 210 29.83 14.64 3.47
N THR A 211 28.89 14.47 4.40
CA THR A 211 28.54 15.42 5.46
C THR A 211 28.99 14.87 6.81
N ASP A 212 29.82 15.63 7.52
CA ASP A 212 30.19 15.38 8.91
C ASP A 212 29.45 16.34 9.83
N PHE A 213 28.46 15.82 10.56
CA PHE A 213 27.65 16.59 11.50
C PHE A 213 28.40 17.02 12.77
N GLY A 214 29.48 16.33 13.13
CA GLY A 214 30.27 16.64 14.32
C GLY A 214 31.20 17.83 14.10
N SER A 215 31.88 17.85 12.95
CA SER A 215 32.72 18.99 12.54
C SER A 215 31.94 20.08 11.79
N ARG A 216 30.67 19.81 11.44
CA ARG A 216 29.80 20.69 10.62
C ARG A 216 30.44 21.03 9.29
N GLU A 217 30.92 20.00 8.61
CA GLU A 217 31.61 20.13 7.33
C GLU A 217 30.90 19.32 6.24
N VAL A 218 30.81 19.90 5.05
CA VAL A 218 30.42 19.21 3.82
C VAL A 218 31.63 19.20 2.88
N VAL A 219 32.10 18.00 2.54
CA VAL A 219 33.26 17.81 1.67
C VAL A 219 32.82 17.17 0.37
N VAL A 220 33.20 17.76 -0.76
CA VAL A 220 32.98 17.18 -2.09
C VAL A 220 34.33 16.91 -2.76
N ARG A 221 34.47 15.76 -3.41
CA ARG A 221 35.72 15.33 -4.06
C ARG A 221 36.17 16.35 -5.12
N PRO A 222 37.45 16.74 -5.20
CA PRO A 222 37.92 17.77 -6.13
C PRO A 222 38.03 17.31 -7.58
N ASP A 223 38.18 16.01 -7.83
CA ASP A 223 38.46 15.40 -9.14
C ASP A 223 37.20 15.04 -9.96
N VAL A 224 36.00 15.28 -9.42
CA VAL A 224 34.74 15.16 -10.19
C VAL A 224 34.45 16.43 -10.96
N ASP A 225 33.84 16.28 -12.14
CA ASP A 225 33.41 17.41 -12.95
C ASP A 225 32.39 18.31 -12.23
N ASP A 226 32.17 19.52 -12.75
CA ASP A 226 31.35 20.52 -12.08
C ASP A 226 29.88 20.07 -11.95
N ALA A 227 29.35 19.35 -12.94
CA ALA A 227 27.99 18.83 -12.90
C ALA A 227 27.82 17.78 -11.79
N GLN A 228 28.79 16.88 -11.64
CA GLN A 228 28.83 15.89 -10.57
C GLN A 228 29.09 16.54 -9.20
N ALA A 229 29.87 17.62 -9.15
CA ALA A 229 30.14 18.39 -7.95
C ALA A 229 28.85 18.98 -7.36
N VAL A 230 28.04 19.67 -8.17
CA VAL A 230 26.79 20.28 -7.70
C VAL A 230 25.71 19.25 -7.38
N LYS A 231 25.65 18.11 -8.10
CA LYS A 231 24.78 16.97 -7.74
C LYS A 231 25.13 16.42 -6.36
N THR A 232 26.43 16.22 -6.12
CA THR A 232 26.93 15.72 -4.84
C THR A 232 26.64 16.73 -3.73
N LEU A 233 26.91 18.02 -3.94
CA LEU A 233 26.60 19.05 -2.95
C LEU A 233 25.09 19.15 -2.65
N ALA A 234 24.23 18.98 -3.65
CA ALA A 234 22.78 18.95 -3.45
C ALA A 234 22.32 17.72 -2.64
N HIS A 235 22.96 16.55 -2.85
CA HIS A 235 22.74 15.35 -2.04
C HIS A 235 23.14 15.58 -0.58
N GLU A 236 24.36 16.09 -0.35
CA GLU A 236 24.84 16.40 1.00
C GLU A 236 23.97 17.45 1.70
N LEU A 237 23.48 18.45 0.97
CA LEU A 237 22.55 19.44 1.50
C LEU A 237 21.20 18.80 1.89
N GLY A 238 20.77 17.76 1.17
CA GLY A 238 19.63 16.92 1.57
C GLY A 238 19.84 16.29 2.95
N HIS A 239 21.02 15.73 3.22
CA HIS A 239 21.37 15.22 4.55
C HIS A 239 21.43 16.33 5.61
N VAL A 240 22.01 17.49 5.30
CA VAL A 240 22.08 18.65 6.21
C VAL A 240 20.68 19.09 6.65
N LEU A 241 19.75 19.23 5.71
CA LEU A 241 18.40 19.73 5.98
C LEU A 241 17.51 18.70 6.68
N LEU A 242 17.66 17.41 6.37
CA LEU A 242 16.74 16.37 6.82
C LEU A 242 17.25 15.54 7.99
N HIS A 243 18.57 15.44 8.22
CA HIS A 243 19.13 14.44 9.16
C HIS A 243 20.12 15.03 10.17
N GLY A 244 20.34 16.34 10.15
CA GLY A 244 21.18 17.00 11.14
C GLY A 244 20.59 16.95 12.56
N PRO A 245 21.43 17.11 13.60
CA PRO A 245 21.02 17.07 15.01
C PRO A 245 20.02 18.17 15.43
N GLY A 246 19.65 19.09 14.53
CA GLY A 246 18.59 20.08 14.70
C GLY A 246 17.59 20.16 13.54
N GLY A 247 17.56 19.17 12.63
CA GLY A 247 16.62 19.15 11.51
C GLY A 247 15.17 19.09 12.00
N HIS A 248 14.26 19.76 11.30
CA HIS A 248 12.83 19.88 11.62
C HIS A 248 12.06 18.54 11.49
N GLY A 249 12.38 17.58 12.36
CA GLY A 249 11.63 16.36 12.61
C GLY A 249 10.89 16.45 13.94
N GLY A 250 9.73 17.11 13.94
CA GLY A 250 8.72 17.01 15.01
C GLY A 250 8.88 17.98 16.19
N GLU A 251 7.81 18.71 16.50
CA GLU A 251 7.58 19.42 17.76
C GLU A 251 7.41 18.44 18.95
N HIS A 252 8.25 17.43 19.12
CA HIS A 252 8.38 16.66 20.35
C HIS A 252 9.82 16.18 20.45
N GLY A 253 10.62 16.87 21.26
CA GLY A 253 12.07 16.69 21.35
C GLY A 253 12.52 15.28 21.72
N GLU A 254 12.77 14.44 20.72
CA GLU A 254 13.60 13.25 20.82
C GLU A 254 14.76 13.32 19.80
N PRO A 255 16.02 13.18 20.24
CA PRO A 255 17.19 13.28 19.35
C PRO A 255 17.34 12.03 18.49
N GLY A 256 17.27 12.17 17.17
CA GLY A 256 18.00 11.37 16.17
C GLY A 256 17.90 9.85 16.23
N ARG A 257 16.94 9.26 16.95
CA ARG A 257 16.72 7.82 17.05
C ARG A 257 15.56 7.41 16.16
N GLY A 258 15.77 7.47 14.86
CA GLY A 258 14.64 7.18 13.99
C GLY A 258 14.86 7.20 12.51
N HIS A 259 16.06 7.15 11.92
CA HIS A 259 16.21 6.95 10.48
C HIS A 259 17.29 5.92 10.18
N GLY A 260 16.93 4.85 9.45
CA GLY A 260 17.91 3.90 8.94
C GLY A 260 18.70 4.56 7.81
N ARG A 261 20.01 4.30 7.72
CA ARG A 261 20.87 4.87 6.68
C ARG A 261 20.28 4.76 5.25
N PRO A 262 19.66 3.64 4.82
CA PRO A 262 19.08 3.54 3.48
C PRO A 262 17.93 4.54 3.19
N GLU A 263 17.13 4.89 4.20
CA GLU A 263 16.05 5.87 4.06
C GLU A 263 16.63 7.28 3.91
N GLN A 264 17.65 7.60 4.70
CA GLN A 264 18.37 8.86 4.63
C GLN A 264 19.00 9.08 3.25
N GLU A 265 19.63 8.04 2.70
CA GLU A 265 20.24 8.09 1.36
C GLU A 265 19.19 8.36 0.28
N VAL A 266 18.02 7.72 0.32
CA VAL A 266 16.98 8.00 -0.69
C VAL A 266 16.36 9.38 -0.51
N GLU A 267 16.17 9.85 0.72
CA GLU A 267 15.69 11.21 0.96
C GLU A 267 16.66 12.25 0.38
N ALA A 268 17.95 12.12 0.68
CA ALA A 268 18.99 13.01 0.15
C ALA A 268 19.13 12.92 -1.37
N GLU A 269 19.14 11.70 -1.92
CA GLU A 269 19.22 11.45 -3.36
C GLU A 269 17.99 12.03 -4.10
N SER A 270 16.81 11.98 -3.48
CA SER A 270 15.58 12.54 -4.05
C SER A 270 15.59 14.07 -4.09
N VAL A 271 16.15 14.71 -3.05
CA VAL A 271 16.38 16.16 -3.04
C VAL A 271 17.37 16.55 -4.14
N ALA A 272 18.49 15.83 -4.26
CA ALA A 272 19.48 16.06 -5.31
C ALA A 272 18.89 15.92 -6.72
N TYR A 273 18.03 14.92 -6.93
CA TYR A 273 17.34 14.72 -8.20
C TYR A 273 16.43 15.89 -8.57
N LEU A 274 15.59 16.37 -7.64
CA LEU A 274 14.66 17.47 -7.91
C LEU A 274 15.40 18.78 -8.20
N VAL A 275 16.48 19.05 -7.47
CA VAL A 275 17.35 20.22 -7.71
C VAL A 275 18.05 20.08 -9.06
N ALA A 276 18.62 18.92 -9.37
CA ALA A 276 19.27 18.66 -10.65
C ALA A 276 18.30 18.82 -11.83
N ALA A 277 17.09 18.29 -11.72
CA ALA A 277 16.06 18.41 -12.75
C ALA A 277 15.62 19.88 -12.97
N ALA A 278 15.41 20.65 -11.91
CA ALA A 278 15.02 22.06 -11.99
C ALA A 278 16.10 22.96 -12.63
N HIS A 279 17.36 22.57 -12.50
CA HIS A 279 18.52 23.30 -13.03
C HIS A 279 19.09 22.72 -14.33
N GLY A 280 18.54 21.61 -14.79
CA GLY A 280 18.87 21.05 -16.09
C GLY A 280 20.07 20.16 -16.23
N LEU A 281 20.48 19.60 -15.11
CA LEU A 281 21.50 18.59 -15.07
C LEU A 281 20.93 17.24 -15.53
N ASP A 282 21.78 16.40 -16.10
CA ASP A 282 21.41 15.02 -16.44
C ASP A 282 20.95 14.26 -15.18
N THR A 283 19.78 13.62 -15.26
CA THR A 283 19.20 12.84 -14.16
C THR A 283 19.07 11.34 -14.48
N ASP A 284 19.54 10.89 -15.64
CA ASP A 284 19.36 9.50 -16.10
C ASP A 284 20.09 8.50 -15.19
N GLY A 285 21.26 8.89 -14.67
CA GLY A 285 22.09 8.08 -13.78
C GLY A 285 21.56 7.89 -12.34
N TYR A 286 20.48 8.57 -11.93
CA TYR A 286 19.90 8.39 -10.60
C TYR A 286 19.14 7.07 -10.49
N THR A 287 19.37 6.34 -9.40
CA THR A 287 18.62 5.12 -9.03
C THR A 287 18.19 5.21 -7.58
N PHE A 288 16.95 4.83 -7.30
CA PHE A 288 16.36 4.95 -5.97
C PHE A 288 16.06 3.57 -5.40
N ALA A 289 16.30 3.38 -4.11
CA ALA A 289 15.80 2.20 -3.41
C ALA A 289 14.30 2.38 -3.06
N TYR A 290 13.62 1.27 -2.83
CA TYR A 290 12.18 1.27 -2.54
C TYR A 290 11.85 1.77 -1.13
N VAL A 291 11.03 2.83 -1.04
CA VAL A 291 10.69 3.54 0.20
C VAL A 291 9.82 2.77 1.17
N ALA A 292 8.76 2.09 0.71
CA ALA A 292 7.85 1.41 1.62
C ALA A 292 8.45 0.14 2.26
N GLY A 293 9.52 -0.42 1.68
CA GLY A 293 10.29 -1.51 2.27
C GLY A 293 10.95 -1.15 3.62
N TRP A 294 11.07 0.15 3.94
CA TRP A 294 11.67 0.64 5.18
C TRP A 294 10.66 0.71 6.36
N ALA A 295 9.36 0.60 6.07
CA ALA A 295 8.30 0.57 7.08
C ALA A 295 8.27 -0.73 7.90
N ALA A 296 8.83 -1.83 7.36
CA ALA A 296 8.81 -3.15 8.00
C ALA A 296 9.73 -3.29 9.24
N GLY A 297 10.56 -2.27 9.53
CA GLY A 297 11.49 -2.25 10.66
C GLY A 297 11.10 -1.30 11.80
N ARG A 298 9.91 -0.69 11.75
CA ARG A 298 9.40 0.25 12.77
C ARG A 298 8.01 -0.18 13.21
N ASP A 299 7.64 0.13 14.45
CA ASP A 299 6.25 0.13 14.92
C ASP A 299 5.38 1.21 14.22
N ALA A 300 5.77 1.65 13.02
CA ALA A 300 5.05 2.64 12.24
C ALA A 300 3.80 1.99 11.64
N ALA A 301 2.64 2.44 12.11
CA ALA A 301 1.37 2.18 11.49
C ALA A 301 1.42 2.60 10.01
N ASP A 302 1.09 1.66 9.12
CA ASP A 302 0.77 1.88 7.71
C ASP A 302 1.94 2.31 6.76
N PRO A 303 2.42 1.41 5.88
CA PRO A 303 3.41 1.73 4.83
C PRO A 303 3.03 2.91 3.94
N GLU A 304 1.72 3.20 3.76
CA GLU A 304 1.26 4.37 3.01
C GLU A 304 1.63 5.68 3.72
N GLN A 305 1.67 5.69 5.06
CA GLN A 305 2.09 6.84 5.85
C GLN A 305 3.59 7.06 5.77
N VAL A 306 4.39 5.99 5.73
CA VAL A 306 5.85 6.08 5.56
C VAL A 306 6.20 6.70 4.21
N VAL A 307 5.64 6.16 3.11
CA VAL A 307 5.85 6.70 1.76
C VAL A 307 5.42 8.17 1.66
N ARG A 308 4.25 8.50 2.21
CA ARG A 308 3.73 9.88 2.25
C ARG A 308 4.61 10.81 3.07
N GLY A 309 5.07 10.37 4.25
CA GLY A 309 5.93 11.16 5.13
C GLY A 309 7.30 11.42 4.53
N THR A 310 7.92 10.40 3.93
CA THR A 310 9.17 10.53 3.17
C THR A 310 9.01 11.50 2.01
N ALA A 311 7.96 11.37 1.19
CA ALA A 311 7.72 12.27 0.06
C ALA A 311 7.54 13.73 0.52
N GLN A 312 6.82 13.96 1.62
CA GLN A 312 6.62 15.30 2.18
C GLN A 312 7.93 15.94 2.66
N ARG A 313 8.79 15.19 3.35
CA ARG A 313 10.10 15.68 3.79
C ARG A 313 10.99 16.03 2.59
N VAL A 314 11.06 15.16 1.59
CA VAL A 314 11.80 15.40 0.34
C VAL A 314 11.32 16.68 -0.36
N LEU A 315 10.00 16.83 -0.56
CA LEU A 315 9.45 18.02 -1.23
C LEU A 315 9.73 19.31 -0.44
N SER A 316 9.65 19.26 0.89
CA SER A 316 9.93 20.41 1.76
C SER A 316 11.41 20.84 1.70
N ALA A 317 12.33 19.86 1.78
CA ALA A 317 13.76 20.14 1.69
C ALA A 317 14.15 20.64 0.29
N ALA A 318 13.67 19.97 -0.78
CA ALA A 318 13.89 20.42 -2.15
C ALA A 318 13.33 21.83 -2.39
N GLY A 319 12.15 22.15 -1.86
CA GLY A 319 11.56 23.49 -1.94
C GLY A 319 12.43 24.57 -1.30
N THR A 320 13.08 24.25 -0.18
CA THR A 320 14.04 25.16 0.49
C THR A 320 15.26 25.42 -0.40
N VAL A 321 15.82 24.36 -1.00
CA VAL A 321 16.98 24.47 -1.90
C VAL A 321 16.62 25.22 -3.19
N LEU A 322 15.45 24.96 -3.77
CA LEU A 322 14.98 25.64 -4.99
C LEU A 322 14.70 27.12 -4.74
N ALA A 323 14.15 27.50 -3.58
CA ALA A 323 13.95 28.90 -3.23
C ALA A 323 15.27 29.68 -3.15
N ALA A 324 16.34 29.06 -2.64
CA ALA A 324 17.66 29.66 -2.56
C ALA A 324 18.41 29.70 -3.91
N THR A 325 18.16 28.72 -4.78
CA THR A 325 18.90 28.55 -6.04
C THR A 325 18.17 29.14 -7.27
N GLN A 326 16.86 29.42 -7.18
CA GLN A 326 16.04 30.02 -8.24
C GLN A 326 15.09 31.11 -7.69
N PRO A 327 15.60 32.22 -7.12
CA PRO A 327 14.78 33.23 -6.44
C PRO A 327 13.75 33.94 -7.35
N ASP A 328 14.05 34.12 -8.65
CA ASP A 328 13.13 34.80 -9.60
C ASP A 328 11.88 33.97 -9.94
N GLN A 329 11.93 32.63 -9.85
CA GLN A 329 10.74 31.77 -10.03
C GLN A 329 9.89 31.65 -8.76
N ALA A 330 10.48 31.82 -7.58
CA ALA A 330 9.79 31.78 -6.30
C ALA A 330 8.81 32.96 -6.11
N GLN A 331 9.07 34.11 -6.75
CA GLN A 331 8.22 35.30 -6.66
C GLN A 331 6.90 35.17 -7.45
N VAL A 332 6.87 34.40 -8.54
CA VAL A 332 5.65 34.15 -9.34
C VAL A 332 4.76 33.10 -8.68
N VAL A 333 5.36 32.17 -7.94
CA VAL A 333 4.67 31.09 -7.23
C VAL A 333 4.23 31.52 -5.82
N GLY A 334 4.99 32.38 -5.16
CA GLY A 334 4.78 32.79 -3.76
C GLY A 334 3.43 33.46 -3.49
N ASP A 335 2.89 34.20 -4.46
CA ASP A 335 1.58 34.85 -4.33
C ASP A 335 0.39 33.86 -4.39
N GLU A 336 0.57 32.68 -5.00
CA GLU A 336 -0.45 31.62 -5.04
C GLU A 336 -0.23 30.54 -3.94
N LEU A 337 1.03 30.34 -3.51
CA LEU A 337 1.41 29.31 -2.52
C LEU A 337 1.21 29.73 -1.06
N ALA A 338 1.26 31.04 -0.75
CA ALA A 338 0.97 31.57 0.58
C ALA A 338 -0.46 31.25 1.05
N GLU A 339 -1.39 30.98 0.12
CA GLU A 339 -2.76 30.55 0.42
C GLU A 339 -2.86 29.04 0.78
N HIS A 340 -1.86 28.22 0.44
CA HIS A 340 -1.94 26.75 0.53
C HIS A 340 -1.04 26.12 1.62
N VAL A 341 0.11 26.71 1.95
CA VAL A 341 1.05 26.12 2.93
C VAL A 341 0.62 26.37 4.38
N ALA A 342 0.00 27.51 4.69
CA ALA A 342 -0.44 27.86 6.04
C ALA A 342 -1.60 26.99 6.58
N ALA A 343 -2.16 26.10 5.75
CA ALA A 343 -3.32 25.29 6.06
C ALA A 343 -3.03 23.80 6.32
N SER A 344 -1.85 23.31 5.95
CA SER A 344 -1.61 21.86 5.84
C SER A 344 -0.97 21.20 7.07
N THR A 345 -0.39 21.96 8.00
CA THR A 345 0.43 21.38 9.09
C THR A 345 -0.25 21.38 10.47
N ALA A 346 -1.20 22.27 10.75
CA ALA A 346 -1.87 22.31 12.07
C ALA A 346 -3.27 21.64 12.10
N ALA A 347 -3.84 21.30 10.93
CA ALA A 347 -5.22 20.81 10.83
C ALA A 347 -5.33 19.28 10.70
N ALA A 348 -4.26 18.59 10.29
CA ALA A 348 -4.23 17.13 10.14
C ALA A 348 -4.11 16.42 11.50
N ASP A 349 -3.29 16.96 12.41
CA ASP A 349 -3.03 16.36 13.73
C ASP A 349 -4.23 16.53 14.69
N ASP A 350 -4.94 17.67 14.64
CA ASP A 350 -6.16 17.93 15.43
C ASP A 350 -7.35 17.05 14.98
N LEU A 351 -7.36 16.58 13.71
CA LEU A 351 -8.39 15.71 13.16
C LEU A 351 -8.13 14.22 13.43
N LEU A 352 -6.85 13.80 13.45
CA LEU A 352 -6.47 12.44 13.86
C LEU A 352 -6.69 12.22 15.36
N ALA A 353 -6.28 13.16 16.22
CA ALA A 353 -6.46 13.04 17.67
C ALA A 353 -7.95 12.98 18.10
N ARG A 354 -8.84 13.63 17.33
CA ARG A 354 -10.29 13.60 17.58
C ARG A 354 -10.96 12.33 17.06
N ALA A 355 -10.42 11.69 16.03
CA ALA A 355 -10.92 10.42 15.52
C ALA A 355 -10.63 9.27 16.50
N GLU A 356 -9.55 9.37 17.28
CA GLU A 356 -9.19 8.41 18.32
C GLU A 356 -10.08 8.54 19.57
N GLY A 357 -10.43 9.76 20.00
CA GLY A 357 -11.36 9.97 21.13
C GLY A 357 -12.83 9.55 20.87
N VAL A 358 -13.23 9.40 19.60
CA VAL A 358 -14.56 8.89 19.22
C VAL A 358 -14.63 7.36 19.26
N ARG A 359 -13.49 6.66 19.15
CA ARG A 359 -13.43 5.19 19.34
C ARG A 359 -13.66 4.79 20.79
N ASP A 360 -13.10 5.53 21.74
CA ASP A 360 -13.24 5.23 23.18
C ASP A 360 -14.66 5.52 23.72
N SER A 361 -15.39 6.45 23.12
CA SER A 361 -16.76 6.80 23.55
C SER A 361 -17.87 5.90 22.97
N LEU A 362 -17.54 5.03 21.99
CA LEU A 362 -18.48 4.06 21.41
C LEU A 362 -18.46 2.69 22.10
N ALA A 363 -17.53 2.48 23.04
CA ALA A 363 -17.43 1.23 23.81
C ALA A 363 -18.42 1.15 25.01
N ASP A 364 -19.08 2.26 25.37
CA ASP A 364 -19.79 2.38 26.66
C ASP A 364 -21.29 2.77 26.57
N ALA A 365 -21.95 2.54 25.42
CA ALA A 365 -23.37 2.86 25.25
C ALA A 365 -24.30 1.66 25.59
N PRO A 366 -25.36 1.84 26.42
CA PRO A 366 -26.26 0.75 26.80
C PRO A 366 -27.24 0.38 25.67
N ALA A 367 -27.50 -0.92 25.53
CA ALA A 367 -28.37 -1.49 24.50
C ALA A 367 -29.82 -1.00 24.58
N ALA A 368 -30.37 -0.54 23.47
CA ALA A 368 -31.77 -0.15 23.33
C ALA A 368 -32.73 -1.37 23.28
N PRO A 369 -33.97 -1.26 23.80
CA PRO A 369 -34.88 -2.39 23.96
C PRO A 369 -35.56 -2.81 22.65
N ARG A 370 -35.67 -4.13 22.42
CA ARG A 370 -36.42 -4.74 21.32
C ARG A 370 -37.94 -4.57 21.51
N PRO A 371 -38.71 -4.26 20.45
CA PRO A 371 -40.17 -4.26 20.53
C PRO A 371 -40.76 -5.66 20.41
N ALA A 372 -41.83 -5.89 21.17
CA ALA A 372 -42.54 -7.15 21.30
C ALA A 372 -43.37 -7.53 20.06
N ALA A 373 -43.45 -8.85 19.82
CA ALA A 373 -44.20 -9.48 18.76
C ALA A 373 -45.73 -9.31 18.90
N ARG A 374 -46.42 -9.22 17.76
CA ARG A 374 -47.83 -9.62 17.62
C ARG A 374 -47.94 -10.55 16.43
N GLY A 375 -48.48 -11.74 16.68
CA GLY A 375 -48.63 -12.79 15.70
C GLY A 375 -49.91 -12.70 14.88
N THR A 376 -49.85 -13.32 13.70
CA THR A 376 -50.96 -13.98 13.01
C THR A 376 -50.39 -15.18 12.25
N ALA A 377 -50.90 -16.37 12.56
CA ALA A 377 -50.70 -17.62 11.79
C ALA A 377 -51.50 -17.53 10.46
N VAL A 378 -51.26 -18.26 9.36
CA VAL A 378 -50.75 -19.61 9.12
C VAL A 378 -50.16 -19.66 7.70
N GLY A 379 -49.08 -20.41 7.51
CA GLY A 379 -48.58 -20.89 6.22
C GLY A 379 -47.30 -21.68 6.43
N GLN A 380 -47.37 -23.01 6.34
CA GLN A 380 -46.21 -23.88 6.53
C GLN A 380 -45.14 -23.57 5.48
N GLY A 381 -43.96 -23.09 5.92
CA GLY A 381 -42.81 -22.81 5.07
C GLY A 381 -41.60 -22.47 5.94
N GLN A 382 -40.44 -23.02 5.60
CA GLN A 382 -39.12 -22.91 6.25
C GLN A 382 -38.88 -21.57 6.99
N GLU A 383 -38.30 -21.63 8.19
CA GLU A 383 -37.82 -20.43 8.90
C GLU A 383 -36.88 -19.59 8.00
N PRO A 384 -36.94 -18.24 8.05
CA PRO A 384 -36.08 -17.40 7.23
C PRO A 384 -34.61 -17.57 7.65
N ALA A 385 -33.77 -18.01 6.72
CA ALA A 385 -32.33 -18.16 6.92
C ALA A 385 -31.67 -16.83 7.34
N THR A 386 -30.64 -16.90 8.19
CA THR A 386 -29.85 -15.74 8.58
C THR A 386 -29.14 -15.12 7.36
N PRO A 387 -28.79 -13.81 7.39
CA PRO A 387 -28.04 -13.18 6.30
C PRO A 387 -26.73 -13.92 5.96
N SER A 388 -26.04 -14.45 6.97
CA SER A 388 -24.82 -15.26 6.81
C SER A 388 -25.09 -16.57 6.06
N ALA A 389 -26.12 -17.32 6.48
CA ALA A 389 -26.51 -18.58 5.83
C ALA A 389 -26.93 -18.36 4.36
N THR A 390 -27.62 -17.25 4.08
CA THR A 390 -28.01 -16.88 2.71
C THR A 390 -26.79 -16.60 1.83
N LEU A 391 -25.82 -15.83 2.33
CA LEU A 391 -24.59 -15.54 1.59
C LEU A 391 -23.77 -16.82 1.35
N SER A 392 -23.70 -17.71 2.33
CA SER A 392 -23.00 -18.99 2.21
C SER A 392 -23.65 -19.92 1.17
N ALA A 393 -24.97 -20.07 1.20
CA ALA A 393 -25.71 -20.87 0.22
C ALA A 393 -25.50 -20.35 -1.22
N MET A 394 -25.43 -19.03 -1.39
CA MET A 394 -25.16 -18.41 -2.68
C MET A 394 -23.71 -18.67 -3.16
N HIS A 395 -22.73 -18.71 -2.25
CA HIS A 395 -21.36 -19.08 -2.61
C HIS A 395 -21.24 -20.55 -3.02
N ALA A 396 -21.97 -21.45 -2.35
CA ALA A 396 -22.05 -22.86 -2.75
C ALA A 396 -22.70 -23.01 -4.14
N GLU A 397 -23.78 -22.28 -4.42
CA GLU A 397 -24.41 -22.25 -5.75
C GLU A 397 -23.46 -21.70 -6.83
N ALA A 398 -22.68 -20.66 -6.51
CA ALA A 398 -21.68 -20.11 -7.42
C ALA A 398 -20.53 -21.10 -7.69
N GLN A 399 -20.07 -21.83 -6.67
CA GLN A 399 -19.05 -22.86 -6.84
C GLN A 399 -19.55 -23.97 -7.76
N ALA A 400 -20.75 -24.49 -7.51
CA ALA A 400 -21.37 -25.51 -8.35
C ALA A 400 -21.49 -25.05 -9.81
N PHE A 401 -21.93 -23.81 -10.02
CA PHE A 401 -21.98 -23.19 -11.34
C PHE A 401 -20.60 -23.18 -12.01
N TYR A 402 -19.55 -22.70 -11.32
CA TYR A 402 -18.21 -22.62 -11.90
C TYR A 402 -17.59 -23.99 -12.19
N VAL A 403 -17.81 -24.98 -11.32
CA VAL A 403 -17.34 -26.36 -11.51
C VAL A 403 -18.01 -26.97 -12.74
N GLU A 404 -19.33 -26.79 -12.91
CA GLU A 404 -20.06 -27.27 -14.08
C GLU A 404 -19.52 -26.63 -15.38
N ARG A 405 -19.22 -25.33 -15.36
CA ARG A 405 -18.63 -24.64 -16.52
C ARG A 405 -17.24 -25.17 -16.87
N LEU A 406 -16.43 -25.48 -15.87
CA LEU A 406 -15.11 -26.07 -16.09
C LEU A 406 -15.23 -27.47 -16.69
N ALA A 407 -16.13 -28.31 -16.17
CA ALA A 407 -16.38 -29.65 -16.72
C ALA A 407 -16.77 -29.62 -18.21
N ARG A 408 -17.60 -28.64 -18.60
CA ARG A 408 -17.97 -28.42 -20.02
C ARG A 408 -16.77 -28.04 -20.88
N GLU A 409 -15.89 -27.18 -20.37
CA GLU A 409 -14.67 -26.75 -21.07
C GLU A 409 -13.66 -27.90 -21.22
N LEU A 410 -13.54 -28.77 -20.20
CA LEU A 410 -12.72 -29.98 -20.27
C LEU A 410 -13.27 -30.97 -21.31
N ALA A 411 -14.57 -31.26 -21.28
CA ALA A 411 -15.21 -32.15 -22.26
C ALA A 411 -15.08 -31.62 -23.70
N LYS A 412 -15.19 -30.29 -23.88
CA LYS A 412 -14.95 -29.63 -25.16
C LYS A 412 -13.50 -29.81 -25.64
N HIS A 413 -12.53 -29.72 -24.73
CA HIS A 413 -11.12 -29.96 -25.05
C HIS A 413 -10.86 -31.42 -25.45
N GLU A 414 -11.43 -32.38 -24.73
CA GLU A 414 -11.34 -33.82 -25.07
C GLU A 414 -11.94 -34.13 -26.44
N ALA A 415 -13.00 -33.43 -26.84
CA ALA A 415 -13.60 -33.51 -28.17
C ALA A 415 -12.78 -32.80 -29.28
N GLY A 416 -11.56 -32.32 -28.98
CA GLY A 416 -10.67 -31.62 -29.92
C GLY A 416 -10.96 -30.13 -30.09
N GLY A 417 -11.85 -29.55 -29.27
CA GLY A 417 -12.11 -28.12 -29.24
C GLY A 417 -11.05 -27.33 -28.47
N ARG A 418 -10.92 -26.03 -28.75
CA ARG A 418 -10.03 -25.15 -27.99
C ARG A 418 -10.69 -24.68 -26.69
N SER A 419 -9.99 -24.82 -25.57
CA SER A 419 -10.41 -24.30 -24.26
C SER A 419 -9.21 -23.78 -23.47
N ALA A 420 -9.17 -22.47 -23.23
CA ALA A 420 -8.11 -21.86 -22.42
C ALA A 420 -8.12 -22.34 -20.97
N ALA A 421 -9.31 -22.64 -20.42
CA ALA A 421 -9.45 -23.15 -19.05
C ALA A 421 -8.87 -24.56 -18.91
N ALA A 422 -9.14 -25.44 -19.87
CA ALA A 422 -8.55 -26.78 -19.92
C ALA A 422 -7.03 -26.71 -20.12
N THR A 423 -6.57 -25.91 -21.08
CA THR A 423 -5.13 -25.71 -21.35
C THR A 423 -4.40 -25.22 -20.10
N ALA A 424 -4.94 -24.23 -19.39
CA ALA A 424 -4.31 -23.69 -18.18
C ALA A 424 -4.16 -24.72 -17.06
N LEU A 425 -5.06 -25.71 -16.95
CA LEU A 425 -4.93 -26.81 -15.99
C LEU A 425 -3.88 -27.82 -16.43
N ILE A 426 -3.88 -28.20 -17.71
CA ILE A 426 -2.96 -29.17 -18.29
C ILE A 426 -1.52 -28.65 -18.19
N GLU A 427 -1.28 -27.39 -18.57
CA GLU A 427 0.03 -26.75 -18.49
C GLU A 427 0.58 -26.68 -17.07
N ARG A 428 -0.30 -26.64 -16.05
CA ARG A 428 0.09 -26.63 -14.63
C ARG A 428 0.26 -28.02 -14.03
N GLY A 429 -0.04 -29.09 -14.79
CA GLY A 429 0.18 -30.47 -14.36
C GLY A 429 -0.59 -30.89 -13.11
N LEU A 430 -1.67 -30.18 -12.73
CA LEU A 430 -2.45 -30.56 -11.54
C LEU A 430 -3.38 -31.75 -11.85
N PRO A 431 -3.39 -32.80 -10.99
CA PRO A 431 -4.33 -33.91 -11.14
C PRO A 431 -5.78 -33.45 -11.07
N ALA A 432 -6.65 -34.06 -11.87
CA ALA A 432 -8.09 -33.79 -11.84
C ALA A 432 -8.73 -34.09 -10.48
N SER A 433 -8.19 -35.05 -9.73
CA SER A 433 -8.58 -35.33 -8.35
C SER A 433 -8.29 -34.16 -7.42
N THR A 434 -7.15 -33.50 -7.57
CA THR A 434 -6.78 -32.31 -6.79
C THR A 434 -7.71 -31.15 -7.10
N THR A 435 -7.95 -30.87 -8.37
CA THR A 435 -8.80 -29.74 -8.78
C THR A 435 -10.25 -29.94 -8.33
N ALA A 436 -10.76 -31.18 -8.38
CA ALA A 436 -12.05 -31.54 -7.82
C ALA A 436 -12.10 -31.40 -6.29
N ALA A 437 -11.06 -31.85 -5.57
CA ALA A 437 -11.00 -31.76 -4.11
C ALA A 437 -10.99 -30.32 -3.58
N TYR A 438 -10.47 -29.37 -4.38
CA TYR A 438 -10.50 -27.94 -4.08
C TYR A 438 -11.73 -27.22 -4.66
N GLY A 439 -12.59 -27.91 -5.42
CA GLY A 439 -13.76 -27.32 -6.06
C GLY A 439 -13.41 -26.21 -7.07
N VAL A 440 -12.29 -26.38 -7.79
CA VAL A 440 -11.85 -25.44 -8.82
C VAL A 440 -12.88 -25.38 -9.95
N GLY A 441 -13.17 -24.16 -10.44
CA GLY A 441 -14.13 -23.94 -11.50
C GLY A 441 -13.67 -22.93 -12.56
N TYR A 442 -14.57 -22.58 -13.47
CA TYR A 442 -14.33 -21.61 -14.54
C TYR A 442 -15.46 -20.56 -14.61
N ALA A 443 -15.10 -19.29 -14.55
CA ALA A 443 -15.99 -18.17 -14.81
C ALA A 443 -15.95 -17.81 -16.31
N PRO A 444 -17.08 -17.95 -17.05
CA PRO A 444 -17.11 -17.71 -18.48
C PRO A 444 -16.82 -16.25 -18.84
N ALA A 445 -16.39 -16.01 -20.08
CA ALA A 445 -16.12 -14.68 -20.64
C ALA A 445 -17.42 -13.91 -21.01
N THR A 446 -18.38 -13.87 -20.09
CA THR A 446 -19.70 -13.25 -20.27
C THR A 446 -20.00 -12.29 -19.13
N TRP A 447 -20.87 -11.31 -19.37
CA TRP A 447 -21.14 -10.26 -18.38
C TRP A 447 -22.13 -10.66 -17.28
N THR A 448 -23.06 -11.58 -17.52
CA THR A 448 -24.16 -11.83 -16.57
C THR A 448 -24.44 -13.32 -16.31
N ALA A 449 -23.57 -14.24 -16.73
CA ALA A 449 -23.90 -15.66 -16.66
C ALA A 449 -24.09 -16.18 -15.23
N LEU A 450 -23.27 -15.74 -14.27
CA LEU A 450 -23.48 -16.08 -12.87
C LEU A 450 -24.66 -15.31 -12.29
N THR A 451 -24.73 -13.99 -12.52
CA THR A 451 -25.76 -13.14 -11.92
C THR A 451 -27.17 -13.54 -12.40
N ASP A 452 -27.34 -13.92 -13.66
CA ASP A 452 -28.60 -14.46 -14.19
C ASP A 452 -28.91 -15.84 -13.60
N HIS A 453 -27.91 -16.70 -13.42
CA HIS A 453 -28.06 -17.99 -12.73
C HIS A 453 -28.54 -17.82 -11.29
N LEU A 454 -27.94 -16.89 -10.54
CA LEU A 454 -28.32 -16.59 -9.15
C LEU A 454 -29.71 -15.95 -9.06
N ARG A 455 -30.07 -15.04 -9.98
CA ARG A 455 -31.43 -14.50 -10.08
C ARG A 455 -32.46 -15.59 -10.34
N ALA A 456 -32.16 -16.53 -11.24
CA ALA A 456 -33.04 -17.67 -11.51
C ALA A 456 -33.23 -18.58 -10.27
N LYS A 457 -32.25 -18.61 -9.36
CA LYS A 457 -32.33 -19.28 -8.05
C LYS A 457 -33.03 -18.45 -6.97
N GLY A 458 -33.49 -17.24 -7.30
CA GLY A 458 -34.28 -16.39 -6.40
C GLY A 458 -33.47 -15.39 -5.58
N TYR A 459 -32.16 -15.27 -5.81
CA TYR A 459 -31.33 -14.27 -5.13
C TYR A 459 -31.57 -12.86 -5.70
N THR A 460 -31.64 -11.88 -4.82
CA THR A 460 -31.80 -10.46 -5.18
C THR A 460 -30.47 -9.82 -5.58
N ASP A 461 -30.52 -8.79 -6.41
CA ASP A 461 -29.35 -7.99 -6.79
C ASP A 461 -28.59 -7.44 -5.58
N ARG A 462 -29.29 -7.11 -4.48
CA ARG A 462 -28.65 -6.68 -3.23
C ARG A 462 -27.82 -7.80 -2.62
N GLN A 463 -28.35 -9.01 -2.51
CA GLN A 463 -27.62 -10.15 -1.97
C GLN A 463 -26.38 -10.46 -2.84
N ILE A 464 -26.53 -10.44 -4.16
CA ILE A 464 -25.44 -10.66 -5.12
C ILE A 464 -24.31 -9.63 -4.97
N LEU A 465 -24.64 -8.37 -4.67
CA LEU A 465 -23.65 -7.33 -4.39
C LEU A 465 -23.01 -7.51 -3.01
N ASP A 466 -23.81 -7.80 -1.99
CA ASP A 466 -23.36 -8.00 -0.60
C ASP A 466 -22.43 -9.22 -0.47
N SER A 467 -22.53 -10.21 -1.36
CA SER A 467 -21.60 -11.35 -1.43
C SER A 467 -20.32 -11.08 -2.19
N GLY A 468 -20.23 -9.97 -2.93
CA GLY A 468 -19.10 -9.68 -3.79
C GLY A 468 -19.02 -10.54 -5.07
N LEU A 469 -20.04 -11.36 -5.37
CA LEU A 469 -20.10 -12.14 -6.61
C LEU A 469 -20.51 -11.30 -7.83
N GLY A 470 -21.27 -10.23 -7.60
CA GLY A 470 -21.60 -9.23 -8.61
C GLY A 470 -20.95 -7.87 -8.35
N LEU A 471 -20.92 -7.05 -9.40
CA LEU A 471 -20.57 -5.63 -9.30
C LEU A 471 -21.64 -4.79 -10.01
N ARG A 472 -21.85 -3.58 -9.52
CA ARG A 472 -22.76 -2.61 -10.14
C ARG A 472 -21.98 -1.75 -11.13
N THR A 473 -22.44 -1.72 -12.37
CA THR A 473 -21.87 -0.87 -13.43
C THR A 473 -22.31 0.58 -13.27
N SER A 474 -21.64 1.48 -13.99
CA SER A 474 -22.04 2.90 -14.07
C SER A 474 -23.44 3.12 -14.67
N ARG A 475 -23.98 2.13 -15.38
CA ARG A 475 -25.35 2.12 -15.94
C ARG A 475 -26.37 1.47 -14.99
N ASP A 476 -26.03 1.34 -13.70
CA ASP A 476 -26.86 0.75 -12.65
C ASP A 476 -27.28 -0.71 -12.92
N THR A 477 -26.55 -1.41 -13.78
CA THR A 477 -26.77 -2.84 -14.05
C THR A 477 -25.83 -3.68 -13.20
N VAL A 478 -26.34 -4.72 -12.53
CA VAL A 478 -25.52 -5.70 -11.79
C VAL A 478 -25.05 -6.80 -12.74
N VAL A 479 -23.73 -6.96 -12.82
CA VAL A 479 -23.00 -7.89 -13.70
C VAL A 479 -22.05 -8.77 -12.88
N ASP A 480 -21.58 -9.87 -13.48
CA ASP A 480 -20.64 -10.81 -12.87
C ASP A 480 -19.33 -10.10 -12.52
N ARG A 481 -18.82 -10.30 -11.31
CA ARG A 481 -17.50 -9.77 -10.92
C ARG A 481 -16.37 -10.52 -11.62
N PHE A 482 -16.44 -11.84 -11.61
CA PHE A 482 -15.44 -12.73 -12.19
C PHE A 482 -15.86 -13.12 -13.61
N ARG A 483 -14.97 -12.87 -14.57
CA ARG A 483 -15.18 -13.15 -15.98
C ARG A 483 -13.88 -13.64 -16.59
N ASN A 484 -13.98 -14.62 -17.47
CA ASN A 484 -12.86 -15.31 -18.13
C ASN A 484 -11.72 -15.72 -17.16
N ARG A 485 -12.08 -16.40 -16.06
CA ARG A 485 -11.15 -16.71 -14.96
C ARG A 485 -11.25 -18.15 -14.51
N MET A 486 -10.09 -18.75 -14.19
CA MET A 486 -10.06 -19.94 -13.33
C MET A 486 -10.44 -19.52 -11.91
N MET A 487 -11.36 -20.26 -11.30
CA MET A 487 -11.99 -19.92 -10.03
C MET A 487 -11.52 -20.86 -8.92
N PHE A 488 -10.97 -20.28 -7.86
CA PHE A 488 -10.47 -20.99 -6.68
C PHE A 488 -11.33 -20.58 -5.47
N PRO A 489 -12.19 -21.45 -4.94
CA PRO A 489 -13.02 -21.14 -3.78
C PRO A 489 -12.17 -21.05 -2.50
N VAL A 490 -12.46 -20.05 -1.68
CA VAL A 490 -11.93 -19.88 -0.33
C VAL A 490 -12.95 -20.44 0.65
N HIS A 491 -12.51 -21.35 1.51
CA HIS A 491 -13.37 -22.04 2.46
C HIS A 491 -13.21 -21.44 3.87
N ALA A 492 -14.30 -21.37 4.62
CA ALA A 492 -14.27 -21.02 6.03
C ALA A 492 -13.44 -22.05 6.80
N VAL A 493 -12.68 -21.57 7.78
CA VAL A 493 -11.94 -22.42 8.70
C VAL A 493 -12.89 -22.80 9.83
N ALA A 494 -13.13 -24.10 10.04
CA ALA A 494 -13.90 -24.57 11.18
C ALA A 494 -13.20 -24.14 12.47
N GLY A 495 -13.94 -23.48 13.37
CA GLY A 495 -13.37 -22.89 14.57
C GLY A 495 -12.60 -23.91 15.41
N ALA A 496 -11.29 -23.75 15.50
CA ALA A 496 -10.52 -24.36 16.56
C ALA A 496 -11.02 -23.79 17.89
N ASN A 497 -11.23 -24.67 18.86
CA ASN A 497 -11.73 -24.30 20.18
C ASN A 497 -10.82 -23.22 20.83
N GLY A 498 -11.35 -22.01 20.99
CA GLY A 498 -11.05 -21.19 22.17
C GLY A 498 -9.87 -20.20 22.12
N THR A 499 -9.75 -19.35 21.11
CA THR A 499 -8.97 -18.10 21.26
C THR A 499 -9.78 -16.86 20.86
N ASN A 500 -9.71 -15.85 21.73
CA ASN A 500 -10.52 -14.63 21.75
C ASN A 500 -10.53 -13.90 20.41
N GLY A 501 -11.70 -13.87 19.73
CA GLY A 501 -11.92 -12.96 18.60
C GLY A 501 -12.97 -13.43 17.59
N ILE A 502 -13.18 -14.75 17.44
CA ILE A 502 -14.19 -15.29 16.51
C ILE A 502 -15.57 -15.34 17.19
N ASN A 503 -16.09 -14.18 17.60
CA ASN A 503 -17.50 -14.01 17.90
C ASN A 503 -18.16 -13.37 16.68
N GLY A 504 -18.53 -14.22 15.70
CA GLY A 504 -19.13 -13.77 14.45
C GLY A 504 -19.86 -14.87 13.68
N PRO A 505 -20.52 -14.50 12.56
CA PRO A 505 -21.40 -15.36 11.75
C PRO A 505 -20.76 -16.65 11.20
N GLN A 506 -19.43 -16.78 11.25
CA GLN A 506 -18.68 -17.93 10.75
C GLN A 506 -18.76 -19.17 11.65
N ARG A 507 -18.92 -18.96 12.97
CA ARG A 507 -19.05 -20.07 13.95
C ARG A 507 -20.38 -20.81 13.81
N GLU A 508 -21.43 -20.13 13.34
CA GLU A 508 -22.72 -20.74 13.01
C GLU A 508 -22.65 -21.53 11.69
N LEU A 509 -21.85 -21.09 10.72
CA LEU A 509 -21.72 -21.72 9.41
C LEU A 509 -21.00 -23.07 9.43
N THR A 510 -20.06 -23.26 10.34
CA THR A 510 -19.19 -24.46 10.34
C THR A 510 -19.77 -25.64 11.13
N ASN A 511 -20.90 -25.45 11.82
CA ASN A 511 -21.52 -26.49 12.66
C ASN A 511 -22.29 -27.56 11.88
N ASP A 512 -22.55 -27.34 10.58
CA ASP A 512 -23.39 -28.21 9.72
C ASP A 512 -22.60 -28.89 8.58
N LEU A 513 -21.26 -28.98 8.70
CA LEU A 513 -20.30 -29.50 7.71
C LEU A 513 -20.34 -31.05 7.53
N SER A 514 -21.52 -31.62 7.35
CA SER A 514 -21.73 -33.08 7.29
C SER A 514 -21.41 -33.73 5.94
N ASP A 515 -21.28 -32.95 4.85
CA ASP A 515 -21.06 -33.46 3.50
C ASP A 515 -19.59 -33.45 3.03
N GLY A 516 -18.68 -32.90 3.84
CA GLY A 516 -17.25 -32.84 3.54
C GLY A 516 -16.87 -31.89 2.40
N THR A 517 -17.75 -30.96 1.99
CA THR A 517 -17.47 -30.00 0.90
C THR A 517 -16.87 -28.68 1.37
N GLY A 518 -17.00 -28.35 2.65
CA GLY A 518 -16.49 -27.10 3.23
C GLY A 518 -17.39 -25.90 2.90
N VAL A 519 -17.44 -24.89 3.77
CA VAL A 519 -18.26 -23.69 3.51
C VAL A 519 -17.48 -22.69 2.68
N VAL A 520 -17.89 -22.46 1.42
CA VAL A 520 -17.29 -21.41 0.58
C VAL A 520 -17.74 -20.03 1.06
N ILE A 521 -16.77 -19.11 1.21
CA ILE A 521 -16.98 -17.75 1.72
C ILE A 521 -16.48 -16.66 0.78
N ALA A 522 -15.68 -17.02 -0.22
CA ALA A 522 -15.14 -16.13 -1.24
C ALA A 522 -14.53 -16.94 -2.40
N PHE A 523 -14.11 -16.23 -3.44
CA PHE A 523 -13.34 -16.76 -4.56
C PHE A 523 -12.10 -15.92 -4.86
N ILE A 524 -11.08 -16.59 -5.38
CA ILE A 524 -9.92 -16.01 -6.07
C ILE A 524 -10.04 -16.40 -7.54
N GLY A 525 -9.91 -15.44 -8.46
CA GLY A 525 -10.04 -15.64 -9.89
C GLY A 525 -8.75 -15.33 -10.64
N ARG A 526 -8.10 -16.33 -11.23
CA ARG A 526 -6.93 -16.14 -12.12
C ARG A 526 -7.39 -15.89 -13.55
N SER A 527 -6.98 -14.78 -14.16
CA SER A 527 -7.32 -14.45 -15.54
C SER A 527 -6.78 -15.49 -16.52
N LEU A 528 -7.55 -15.75 -17.57
CA LEU A 528 -7.14 -16.51 -18.76
C LEU A 528 -6.83 -15.60 -19.96
N ASP A 529 -6.98 -14.27 -19.79
CA ASP A 529 -6.58 -13.31 -20.81
C ASP A 529 -5.05 -13.26 -20.91
N ALA A 530 -4.51 -13.20 -22.13
CA ALA A 530 -3.08 -13.27 -22.38
C ALA A 530 -2.32 -12.02 -21.89
N ASP A 531 -2.97 -10.87 -21.93
CA ASP A 531 -2.47 -9.56 -21.47
C ASP A 531 -2.66 -9.34 -19.96
N ALA A 532 -3.20 -10.32 -19.23
CA ALA A 532 -3.53 -10.13 -17.83
C ALA A 532 -2.29 -9.89 -16.94
N GLY A 533 -2.32 -8.77 -16.21
CA GLY A 533 -1.20 -8.31 -15.39
C GLY A 533 -0.26 -7.33 -16.11
N GLU A 534 -0.50 -7.05 -17.39
CA GLU A 534 0.12 -5.92 -18.08
C GLU A 534 -0.53 -4.59 -17.66
N GLU A 535 0.20 -3.49 -17.89
CA GLU A 535 -0.26 -2.15 -17.53
C GLU A 535 -1.56 -1.78 -18.28
N GLY A 536 -2.60 -1.41 -17.53
CA GLY A 536 -3.93 -1.10 -18.09
C GLY A 536 -4.82 -2.32 -18.39
N ALA A 537 -4.30 -3.55 -18.26
CA ALA A 537 -5.06 -4.78 -18.43
C ALA A 537 -5.74 -5.25 -17.13
N ALA A 538 -6.58 -6.28 -17.23
CA ALA A 538 -7.20 -6.87 -16.06
C ALA A 538 -6.15 -7.55 -15.15
N PRO A 539 -6.31 -7.51 -13.81
CA PRO A 539 -5.32 -8.09 -12.91
C PRO A 539 -5.23 -9.60 -13.11
N LYS A 540 -3.99 -10.13 -13.09
CA LYS A 540 -3.70 -11.56 -13.23
C LYS A 540 -4.46 -12.41 -12.21
N TYR A 541 -4.53 -11.96 -10.95
CA TYR A 541 -5.39 -12.52 -9.92
C TYR A 541 -6.35 -11.45 -9.41
N LEU A 542 -7.62 -11.81 -9.26
CA LEU A 542 -8.66 -10.98 -8.67
C LEU A 542 -9.26 -11.71 -7.48
N ASN A 543 -9.26 -11.08 -6.30
CA ASN A 543 -9.94 -11.63 -5.15
C ASN A 543 -11.36 -11.08 -5.03
N SER A 544 -12.20 -11.83 -4.34
CA SER A 544 -13.45 -11.29 -3.79
C SER A 544 -13.15 -10.07 -2.91
N PRO A 545 -14.04 -9.06 -2.89
CA PRO A 545 -13.89 -7.94 -1.97
C PRO A 545 -14.11 -8.39 -0.53
N GLU A 546 -13.82 -7.51 0.43
CA GLU A 546 -14.21 -7.73 1.83
C GLU A 546 -15.74 -7.87 1.93
N THR A 547 -16.21 -8.88 2.66
CA THR A 547 -17.64 -9.14 2.89
C THR A 547 -17.90 -9.47 4.36
N ALA A 548 -19.16 -9.70 4.71
CA ALA A 548 -19.51 -10.22 6.03
C ALA A 548 -18.93 -11.63 6.30
N LEU A 549 -18.56 -12.38 5.25
CA LEU A 549 -18.03 -13.74 5.34
C LEU A 549 -16.52 -13.84 5.14
N TYR A 550 -15.91 -12.89 4.42
CA TYR A 550 -14.53 -12.98 3.98
C TYR A 550 -13.75 -11.71 4.27
N ARG A 551 -12.59 -11.90 4.88
CA ARG A 551 -11.56 -10.88 5.06
C ARG A 551 -10.22 -11.37 4.55
N LYS A 552 -9.66 -10.68 3.56
CA LYS A 552 -8.43 -11.09 2.86
C LYS A 552 -7.22 -11.13 3.78
N GLY A 553 -7.15 -10.24 4.77
CA GLY A 553 -6.04 -10.20 5.73
C GLY A 553 -6.14 -11.25 6.83
N GLU A 554 -7.23 -12.03 6.89
CA GLU A 554 -7.46 -13.03 7.93
C GLU A 554 -7.52 -14.46 7.38
N HIS A 555 -7.93 -14.67 6.13
CA HIS A 555 -8.23 -16.00 5.58
C HIS A 555 -7.16 -16.51 4.61
N LEU A 556 -6.54 -17.64 4.97
CA LEU A 556 -5.65 -18.38 4.09
C LEU A 556 -6.43 -19.29 3.12
N TYR A 557 -6.13 -19.20 1.82
CA TYR A 557 -6.56 -20.19 0.85
C TYR A 557 -5.97 -21.56 1.21
N GLY A 558 -6.75 -22.62 1.00
CA GLY A 558 -6.39 -24.00 1.34
C GLY A 558 -6.69 -24.39 2.78
N LEU A 559 -6.51 -23.50 3.77
CA LEU A 559 -6.62 -23.87 5.19
C LEU A 559 -7.99 -24.47 5.59
N GLY A 560 -9.08 -23.90 5.08
CA GLY A 560 -10.44 -24.41 5.30
C GLY A 560 -10.88 -25.49 4.31
N ALA A 561 -10.07 -25.81 3.29
CA ALA A 561 -10.44 -26.81 2.30
C ALA A 561 -10.48 -28.20 2.95
N PRO A 562 -11.53 -29.01 2.76
CA PRO A 562 -11.70 -30.28 3.47
C PRO A 562 -10.51 -31.23 3.36
N ALA A 563 -9.95 -31.39 2.16
CA ALA A 563 -8.79 -32.24 1.93
C ALA A 563 -7.54 -31.78 2.69
N VAL A 564 -7.30 -30.46 2.74
CA VAL A 564 -6.16 -29.85 3.45
C VAL A 564 -6.38 -29.92 4.96
N ALA A 565 -7.58 -29.58 5.44
CA ALA A 565 -7.94 -29.69 6.84
C ALA A 565 -7.75 -31.13 7.35
N ALA A 566 -8.20 -32.12 6.58
CA ALA A 566 -8.00 -33.53 6.90
C ALA A 566 -6.52 -33.95 6.85
N ALA A 567 -5.73 -33.44 5.91
CA ALA A 567 -4.29 -33.71 5.85
C ALA A 567 -3.57 -33.14 7.09
N LEU A 568 -3.89 -31.91 7.48
CA LEU A 568 -3.35 -31.27 8.69
C LEU A 568 -3.75 -32.04 9.96
N ASP A 569 -4.98 -32.56 10.05
CA ASP A 569 -5.42 -33.44 11.15
C ASP A 569 -4.63 -34.74 11.21
N ARG A 570 -4.30 -35.33 10.06
CA ARG A 570 -3.43 -36.52 9.97
C ARG A 570 -1.95 -36.20 10.22
N GLY A 571 -1.61 -34.91 10.32
CA GLY A 571 -0.30 -34.46 10.71
C GLY A 571 0.61 -33.99 9.58
N ALA A 572 0.05 -33.69 8.40
CA ALA A 572 0.79 -33.01 7.35
C ALA A 572 1.37 -31.68 7.86
N VAL A 573 2.56 -31.33 7.38
CA VAL A 573 3.22 -30.07 7.69
C VAL A 573 2.59 -28.96 6.84
N PRO A 574 2.17 -27.83 7.44
CA PRO A 574 1.66 -26.70 6.66
C PRO A 574 2.78 -26.04 5.86
N VAL A 575 2.50 -25.73 4.60
CA VAL A 575 3.42 -25.07 3.68
C VAL A 575 2.81 -23.77 3.19
N VAL A 576 3.41 -22.65 3.57
CA VAL A 576 2.97 -21.31 3.17
C VAL A 576 3.57 -20.94 1.81
N VAL A 577 2.72 -20.59 0.86
CA VAL A 577 3.08 -20.22 -0.51
C VAL A 577 2.35 -18.93 -0.94
N GLU A 578 2.68 -18.41 -2.12
CA GLU A 578 2.12 -17.14 -2.61
C GLU A 578 0.68 -17.26 -3.11
N GLY A 579 0.41 -18.29 -3.91
CA GLY A 579 -0.82 -18.40 -4.70
C GLY A 579 -1.59 -19.72 -4.58
N PRO A 580 -2.84 -19.75 -5.08
CA PRO A 580 -3.67 -20.96 -5.06
C PRO A 580 -3.09 -22.16 -5.83
N TRP A 581 -2.41 -21.91 -6.96
CA TRP A 581 -1.79 -22.96 -7.76
C TRP A 581 -0.68 -23.67 -6.99
N ASP A 582 0.17 -22.90 -6.33
CA ASP A 582 1.28 -23.43 -5.53
C ASP A 582 0.75 -24.24 -4.34
N ALA A 583 -0.32 -23.76 -3.70
CA ALA A 583 -0.90 -24.46 -2.54
C ALA A 583 -1.47 -25.83 -2.94
N MET A 584 -2.12 -25.90 -4.10
CA MET A 584 -2.61 -27.17 -4.65
C MET A 584 -1.46 -28.06 -5.13
N ALA A 585 -0.42 -27.50 -5.77
CA ALA A 585 0.74 -28.26 -6.23
C ALA A 585 1.48 -28.91 -5.07
N VAL A 586 1.71 -28.16 -3.98
CA VAL A 586 2.31 -28.68 -2.75
C VAL A 586 1.47 -29.82 -2.16
N SER A 587 0.15 -29.62 -2.03
CA SER A 587 -0.73 -30.64 -1.47
C SER A 587 -0.82 -31.89 -2.35
N ALA A 588 -0.73 -31.72 -3.68
CA ALA A 588 -0.72 -32.82 -4.62
C ALA A 588 0.61 -33.59 -4.62
N ALA A 589 1.72 -32.93 -4.25
CA ALA A 589 3.04 -33.55 -4.25
C ALA A 589 3.14 -34.69 -3.23
N ASP A 590 2.61 -34.50 -2.02
CA ASP A 590 2.51 -35.55 -1.00
C ASP A 590 1.41 -35.18 0.01
N PRO A 591 0.16 -35.61 -0.22
CA PRO A 591 -1.00 -35.18 0.58
C PRO A 591 -1.00 -35.70 2.02
N ASP A 592 -0.11 -36.66 2.34
CA ASP A 592 0.03 -37.17 3.70
C ASP A 592 1.14 -36.45 4.48
N ARG A 593 2.08 -35.79 3.78
CA ARG A 593 3.20 -35.07 4.41
C ARG A 593 3.07 -33.55 4.35
N PHE A 594 2.46 -32.99 3.31
CA PHE A 594 2.44 -31.54 3.08
C PHE A 594 1.04 -31.02 2.79
N ALA A 595 0.70 -29.87 3.37
CA ALA A 595 -0.57 -29.18 3.15
C ALA A 595 -0.30 -27.72 2.76
N GLY A 596 -0.56 -27.38 1.51
CA GLY A 596 -0.31 -26.04 0.98
C GLY A 596 -1.38 -25.03 1.40
N VAL A 597 -0.96 -23.85 1.85
CA VAL A 597 -1.83 -22.73 2.20
C VAL A 597 -1.28 -21.42 1.65
N ALA A 598 -2.14 -20.49 1.24
CA ALA A 598 -1.71 -19.24 0.60
C ALA A 598 -2.45 -18.01 1.11
N ALA A 599 -1.74 -16.89 1.30
CA ALA A 599 -2.35 -15.59 1.58
C ALA A 599 -3.02 -14.99 0.33
N ALA A 600 -2.61 -15.44 -0.87
CA ALA A 600 -3.25 -15.16 -2.16
C ALA A 600 -3.47 -13.66 -2.44
N GLY A 601 -2.39 -12.94 -2.74
CA GLY A 601 -2.41 -11.54 -3.17
C GLY A 601 -2.27 -10.52 -2.03
N THR A 602 -1.81 -10.94 -0.86
CA THR A 602 -1.34 -10.07 0.24
C THR A 602 -0.15 -10.72 0.93
N ALA A 603 0.66 -9.92 1.62
CA ALA A 603 1.71 -10.45 2.50
C ALA A 603 1.07 -11.27 3.64
N LEU A 604 1.81 -12.24 4.18
CA LEU A 604 1.37 -12.99 5.35
C LEU A 604 1.16 -12.03 6.53
N THR A 605 0.06 -12.19 7.27
CA THR A 605 -0.32 -11.30 8.39
C THR A 605 -0.27 -12.07 9.70
N ALA A 606 -0.24 -11.35 10.83
CA ALA A 606 -0.38 -11.97 12.15
C ALA A 606 -1.72 -12.72 12.30
N ALA A 607 -2.80 -12.23 11.69
CA ALA A 607 -4.10 -12.90 11.72
C ALA A 607 -4.10 -14.22 10.93
N HIS A 608 -3.44 -14.27 9.77
CA HIS A 608 -3.21 -15.51 9.02
C HIS A 608 -2.46 -16.54 9.86
N VAL A 609 -1.38 -16.12 10.50
CA VAL A 609 -0.58 -16.99 11.37
C VAL A 609 -1.38 -17.45 12.58
N ALA A 610 -2.21 -16.59 13.17
CA ALA A 610 -3.09 -16.96 14.27
C ALA A 610 -4.14 -18.01 13.84
N GLN A 611 -4.75 -17.88 12.65
CA GLN A 611 -5.66 -18.90 12.13
C GLN A 611 -4.95 -20.24 11.90
N LEU A 612 -3.76 -20.21 11.31
CA LEU A 612 -2.96 -21.41 11.07
C LEU A 612 -2.54 -22.09 12.38
N ALA A 613 -2.07 -21.31 13.36
CA ALA A 613 -1.65 -21.78 14.67
C ALA A 613 -2.82 -22.31 15.52
N ALA A 614 -4.03 -21.77 15.33
CA ALA A 614 -5.22 -22.30 15.98
C ALA A 614 -5.57 -23.69 15.44
N ARG A 615 -5.27 -23.97 14.17
CA ARG A 615 -5.53 -25.27 13.54
C ARG A 615 -4.44 -26.30 13.83
N VAL A 616 -3.19 -25.87 13.87
CA VAL A 616 -2.01 -26.73 13.92
C VAL A 616 -1.04 -26.22 14.98
N PRO A 617 -0.55 -27.05 15.91
CA PRO A 617 0.47 -26.65 16.88
C PRO A 617 1.83 -26.45 16.20
N LEU A 618 2.06 -25.25 15.63
CA LEU A 618 3.22 -24.98 14.76
C LEU A 618 4.58 -25.15 15.47
N ALA A 619 4.63 -24.94 16.79
CA ALA A 619 5.84 -25.17 17.60
C ALA A 619 6.34 -26.62 17.50
N GLU A 620 5.41 -27.59 17.48
CA GLU A 620 5.71 -29.03 17.43
C GLU A 620 5.72 -29.55 15.99
N ARG A 621 4.75 -29.10 15.17
CA ARG A 621 4.57 -29.57 13.80
C ARG A 621 5.63 -29.03 12.84
N GLY A 622 6.13 -27.82 13.08
CA GLY A 622 6.89 -27.06 12.11
C GLY A 622 6.00 -26.41 11.04
N VAL A 623 6.63 -25.57 10.22
CA VAL A 623 6.00 -24.86 9.09
C VAL A 623 7.06 -24.61 8.04
N ILE A 624 6.70 -24.87 6.77
CA ILE A 624 7.58 -24.66 5.62
C ILE A 624 7.09 -23.41 4.86
N VAL A 625 8.02 -22.61 4.37
CA VAL A 625 7.75 -21.49 3.45
C VAL A 625 8.31 -21.83 2.07
N ALA A 626 7.49 -21.76 1.03
CA ALA A 626 7.88 -22.07 -0.34
C ALA A 626 7.38 -20.95 -1.28
N MET A 627 8.01 -19.79 -1.15
CA MET A 627 7.80 -18.62 -2.03
C MET A 627 8.68 -18.72 -3.28
N ASP A 628 8.50 -17.82 -4.24
CA ASP A 628 9.27 -17.80 -5.48
C ASP A 628 10.78 -17.58 -5.21
N GLU A 629 11.65 -18.26 -5.97
CA GLU A 629 13.11 -18.13 -5.85
C GLU A 629 13.67 -16.92 -6.62
N ASP A 630 12.90 -15.84 -6.70
CA ASP A 630 13.37 -14.54 -7.17
C ASP A 630 13.63 -13.59 -5.98
N THR A 631 14.07 -12.36 -6.27
CA THR A 631 14.39 -11.40 -5.20
C THR A 631 13.17 -11.03 -4.37
N ALA A 632 11.99 -10.89 -4.98
CA ALA A 632 10.76 -10.51 -4.29
C ALA A 632 10.21 -11.66 -3.43
N GLY A 633 10.21 -12.89 -3.95
CA GLY A 633 9.80 -14.09 -3.21
C GLY A 633 10.75 -14.39 -2.04
N ARG A 634 12.07 -14.19 -2.20
CA ARG A 634 13.03 -14.27 -1.09
C ARG A 634 12.79 -13.21 -0.02
N GLN A 635 12.48 -11.97 -0.42
CA GLN A 635 12.09 -10.90 0.50
C GLN A 635 10.81 -11.26 1.25
N ALA A 636 9.79 -11.74 0.54
CA ALA A 636 8.52 -12.17 1.12
C ALA A 636 8.73 -13.32 2.12
N ALA A 637 9.55 -14.32 1.78
CA ALA A 637 9.89 -15.43 2.66
C ALA A 637 10.54 -14.92 3.96
N ALA A 638 11.56 -14.06 3.86
CA ALA A 638 12.22 -13.47 5.02
C ALA A 638 11.24 -12.65 5.91
N ALA A 639 10.31 -11.92 5.30
CA ALA A 639 9.31 -11.14 6.02
C ALA A 639 8.32 -12.01 6.82
N THR A 640 8.11 -13.28 6.44
CA THR A 640 7.25 -14.21 7.20
C THR A 640 7.90 -14.73 8.48
N TYR A 641 9.24 -14.73 8.57
CA TYR A 641 9.98 -15.29 9.70
C TYR A 641 9.54 -14.78 11.07
N PRO A 642 9.49 -13.45 11.35
CA PRO A 642 9.11 -12.96 12.68
C PRO A 642 7.68 -13.37 13.07
N LEU A 643 6.75 -13.39 12.12
CA LEU A 643 5.35 -13.79 12.37
C LEU A 643 5.26 -15.26 12.77
N LEU A 644 5.94 -16.14 12.03
CA LEU A 644 5.94 -17.57 12.32
C LEU A 644 6.71 -17.89 13.61
N ARG A 645 7.83 -17.22 13.87
CA ARG A 645 8.60 -17.37 15.12
C ARG A 645 7.81 -17.00 16.35
N ALA A 646 6.92 -16.00 16.27
CA ALA A 646 6.06 -15.61 17.39
C ALA A 646 5.14 -16.75 17.89
N THR A 647 4.90 -17.78 17.07
CA THR A 647 4.14 -18.99 17.46
C THR A 647 4.97 -20.04 18.20
N GLY A 648 6.28 -19.80 18.35
CA GLY A 648 7.23 -20.79 18.87
C GLY A 648 7.80 -21.74 17.81
N ALA A 649 7.19 -21.81 16.62
CA ALA A 649 7.65 -22.64 15.49
C ALA A 649 9.05 -22.29 15.02
N TRP A 650 9.88 -23.28 14.67
CA TRP A 650 11.14 -23.05 13.94
C TRP A 650 10.87 -23.17 12.43
N PRO A 651 10.53 -22.06 11.73
CA PRO A 651 10.14 -22.12 10.34
C PRO A 651 11.32 -22.49 9.45
N THR A 652 11.03 -23.29 8.44
CA THR A 652 11.97 -23.67 7.39
C THR A 652 11.48 -23.17 6.04
N TYR A 653 12.33 -23.27 5.02
CA TYR A 653 11.94 -22.96 3.65
C TYR A 653 12.28 -24.11 2.70
N ALA A 654 11.49 -24.29 1.66
CA ALA A 654 11.78 -25.27 0.61
C ALA A 654 12.68 -24.62 -0.45
N PRO A 655 13.92 -25.10 -0.67
CA PRO A 655 14.79 -24.56 -1.70
C PRO A 655 14.26 -24.89 -3.09
N GLY A 656 14.12 -23.88 -3.96
CA GLY A 656 13.63 -24.06 -5.33
C GLY A 656 14.72 -23.92 -6.42
N LEU A 657 14.28 -23.93 -7.68
CA LEU A 657 15.09 -23.53 -8.82
C LEU A 657 14.85 -22.05 -9.14
N PRO A 658 15.87 -21.28 -9.56
CA PRO A 658 15.70 -19.87 -9.92
C PRO A 658 14.57 -19.67 -10.94
N GLY A 659 13.61 -18.79 -10.62
CA GLY A 659 12.48 -18.45 -11.47
C GLY A 659 11.32 -19.46 -11.48
N ALA A 660 11.42 -20.55 -10.72
CA ALA A 660 10.36 -21.53 -10.56
C ALA A 660 9.57 -21.29 -9.26
N ASP A 661 8.25 -21.13 -9.39
CA ASP A 661 7.29 -21.26 -8.29
C ASP A 661 6.99 -22.76 -8.04
N PRO A 662 6.43 -23.17 -6.89
CA PRO A 662 6.13 -24.58 -6.61
C PRO A 662 5.29 -25.25 -7.71
N SER A 663 4.30 -24.54 -8.27
CA SER A 663 3.46 -25.11 -9.33
C SER A 663 4.20 -25.33 -10.65
N LYS A 664 5.07 -24.39 -11.06
CA LYS A 664 5.95 -24.50 -12.23
C LYS A 664 6.99 -25.59 -12.02
N LEU A 665 7.58 -25.68 -10.83
CA LEU A 665 8.54 -26.74 -10.51
C LEU A 665 7.91 -28.13 -10.71
N SER A 666 6.68 -28.31 -10.21
CA SER A 666 5.92 -29.54 -10.42
C SER A 666 5.53 -29.78 -11.88
N ALA A 667 5.15 -28.73 -12.61
CA ALA A 667 4.70 -28.85 -14.00
C ALA A 667 5.85 -29.17 -14.97
N GLU A 668 7.00 -28.51 -14.81
CA GLU A 668 8.14 -28.64 -15.71
C GLU A 668 9.04 -29.83 -15.38
N TYR A 669 9.23 -30.12 -14.09
CA TYR A 669 10.18 -31.13 -13.61
C TYR A 669 9.52 -32.33 -12.93
N GLY A 670 8.20 -32.30 -12.75
CA GLY A 670 7.43 -33.36 -12.13
C GLY A 670 7.24 -33.18 -10.62
N SER A 671 6.14 -33.75 -10.11
CA SER A 671 5.72 -33.60 -8.71
C SER A 671 6.74 -34.19 -7.70
N ASP A 672 7.51 -35.18 -8.12
CA ASP A 672 8.57 -35.79 -7.29
C ASP A 672 9.71 -34.80 -6.97
N VAL A 673 10.01 -33.88 -7.89
CA VAL A 673 11.04 -32.84 -7.67
C VAL A 673 10.55 -31.82 -6.65
N LEU A 674 9.29 -31.38 -6.74
CA LEU A 674 8.68 -30.53 -5.72
C LEU A 674 8.66 -31.23 -4.35
N ARG A 675 8.29 -32.51 -4.29
CA ARG A 675 8.33 -33.30 -3.05
C ARG A 675 9.73 -33.39 -2.45
N ALA A 676 10.75 -33.58 -3.29
CA ALA A 676 12.14 -33.60 -2.87
C ALA A 676 12.57 -32.24 -2.28
N SER A 677 12.23 -31.14 -2.96
CA SER A 677 12.46 -29.77 -2.46
C SER A 677 11.81 -29.53 -1.10
N LEU A 678 10.53 -29.89 -0.94
CA LEU A 678 9.80 -29.78 0.34
C LEU A 678 10.44 -30.64 1.43
N SER A 679 10.93 -31.84 1.09
CA SER A 679 11.63 -32.72 2.04
C SER A 679 12.99 -32.18 2.47
N LEU A 680 13.66 -31.38 1.63
CA LEU A 680 14.90 -30.69 1.99
C LEU A 680 14.67 -29.50 2.94
N ALA A 681 13.43 -29.05 3.13
CA ALA A 681 13.15 -27.90 3.99
C ALA A 681 13.63 -28.11 5.43
N GLU A 682 13.62 -29.33 5.96
CA GLU A 682 14.11 -29.64 7.32
C GLU A 682 15.57 -29.22 7.54
N THR A 683 16.37 -29.23 6.49
CA THR A 683 17.76 -28.78 6.54
C THR A 683 17.90 -27.30 6.25
N HIS A 684 16.85 -26.55 5.89
CA HIS A 684 16.89 -25.14 5.45
C HIS A 684 16.06 -24.21 6.37
N PRO A 685 16.60 -23.76 7.51
CA PRO A 685 15.98 -22.76 8.37
C PRO A 685 15.65 -21.47 7.64
N LEU A 686 14.43 -20.95 7.82
CA LEU A 686 13.97 -19.72 7.16
C LEU A 686 14.78 -18.48 7.59
N ILE A 687 15.40 -18.51 8.78
CA ILE A 687 16.28 -17.42 9.24
C ILE A 687 17.45 -17.15 8.29
N GLU A 688 17.85 -18.13 7.47
CA GLU A 688 18.87 -17.94 6.44
C GLU A 688 18.44 -16.89 5.43
N ARG A 689 17.17 -16.87 5.04
CA ARG A 689 16.63 -15.85 4.13
C ARG A 689 16.60 -14.46 4.76
N VAL A 690 16.40 -14.37 6.08
CA VAL A 690 16.51 -13.11 6.83
C VAL A 690 17.96 -12.62 6.87
N ILE A 691 18.92 -13.53 7.07
CA ILE A 691 20.34 -13.22 7.06
C ILE A 691 20.80 -12.78 5.66
N GLU A 692 20.49 -13.56 4.63
CA GLU A 692 20.81 -13.26 3.23
C GLU A 692 20.29 -11.87 2.82
N GLN A 693 19.04 -11.54 3.19
CA GLN A 693 18.46 -10.21 2.99
C GLN A 693 19.31 -9.09 3.61
N ARG A 694 19.78 -9.27 4.86
CA ARG A 694 20.60 -8.27 5.56
C ARG A 694 22.02 -8.16 5.02
N LEU A 695 22.54 -9.23 4.43
CA LEU A 695 23.86 -9.29 3.81
C LEU A 695 23.86 -8.83 2.34
N HIS A 696 22.70 -8.80 1.70
CA HIS A 696 22.56 -8.39 0.30
C HIS A 696 23.13 -6.97 0.06
N GLY A 697 23.95 -6.83 -0.99
CA GLY A 697 24.57 -5.55 -1.37
C GLY A 697 25.79 -5.14 -0.56
N ARG A 698 26.32 -5.99 0.34
CA ARG A 698 27.53 -5.72 1.12
C ARG A 698 28.79 -6.26 0.45
N ASP A 699 29.90 -5.55 0.63
CA ASP A 699 31.23 -6.01 0.19
C ASP A 699 31.94 -6.76 1.32
N LEU A 700 31.71 -8.07 1.39
CA LEU A 700 32.32 -8.95 2.40
C LEU A 700 33.82 -9.15 2.23
N SER A 701 34.47 -8.51 1.24
CA SER A 701 35.93 -8.47 1.15
C SER A 701 36.55 -7.47 2.14
N THR A 702 35.77 -6.51 2.65
CA THR A 702 36.25 -5.53 3.63
C THR A 702 36.13 -6.03 5.06
N ALA A 703 37.08 -5.65 5.92
CA ALA A 703 37.06 -6.04 7.33
C ALA A 703 35.84 -5.47 8.07
N GLU A 704 35.42 -4.24 7.74
CA GLU A 704 34.27 -3.59 8.36
C GLU A 704 32.96 -4.31 8.03
N ASP A 705 32.69 -4.59 6.75
CA ASP A 705 31.48 -5.31 6.36
C ASP A 705 31.50 -6.75 6.87
N THR A 706 32.65 -7.40 6.97
CA THR A 706 32.77 -8.74 7.55
C THR A 706 32.37 -8.75 9.03
N VAL A 707 32.84 -7.79 9.82
CA VAL A 707 32.49 -7.67 11.25
C VAL A 707 31.01 -7.33 11.42
N ARG A 708 30.50 -6.41 10.59
CA ARG A 708 29.08 -6.03 10.58
C ARG A 708 28.18 -7.20 10.17
N ALA A 709 28.57 -7.97 9.16
CA ALA A 709 27.89 -9.19 8.75
C ALA A 709 27.85 -10.23 9.88
N ALA A 710 28.99 -10.50 10.53
CA ALA A 710 29.06 -11.40 11.67
C ALA A 710 28.14 -10.95 12.82
N SER A 711 28.07 -9.64 13.08
CA SER A 711 27.18 -9.06 14.10
C SER A 711 25.69 -9.20 13.73
N TYR A 712 25.32 -9.04 12.45
CA TYR A 712 23.95 -9.25 12.00
C TYR A 712 23.51 -10.71 12.10
N VAL A 713 24.39 -11.65 11.73
CA VAL A 713 24.14 -13.09 11.87
C VAL A 713 23.96 -13.44 13.34
N ALA A 714 24.86 -12.96 14.20
CA ALA A 714 24.78 -13.14 15.65
C ALA A 714 23.45 -12.64 16.23
N ALA A 715 23.08 -11.39 15.92
CA ALA A 715 21.86 -10.78 16.42
C ALA A 715 20.59 -11.48 15.92
N ALA A 716 20.59 -12.02 14.69
CA ALA A 716 19.45 -12.75 14.15
C ALA A 716 19.20 -14.11 14.86
N LEU A 717 20.23 -14.65 15.53
CA LEU A 717 20.21 -15.98 16.13
C LEU A 717 20.04 -15.97 17.65
N THR A 718 19.91 -14.81 18.31
CA THR A 718 19.81 -14.73 19.79
C THR A 718 18.59 -15.46 20.36
N ASP A 719 17.52 -15.59 19.58
CA ASP A 719 16.31 -16.35 19.95
C ASP A 719 16.25 -17.76 19.35
N ALA A 720 17.34 -18.21 18.72
CA ALA A 720 17.45 -19.56 18.17
C ALA A 720 17.94 -20.56 19.24
N PRO A 721 17.45 -21.82 19.23
CA PRO A 721 18.05 -22.87 20.04
C PRO A 721 19.55 -23.01 19.74
N PRO A 722 20.44 -23.19 20.73
CA PRO A 722 21.90 -23.17 20.51
C PRO A 722 22.40 -24.13 19.43
N ALA A 723 21.82 -25.35 19.37
CA ALA A 723 22.15 -26.32 18.33
C ALA A 723 21.80 -25.81 16.92
N ARG A 724 20.62 -25.18 16.77
CA ARG A 724 20.17 -24.59 15.50
C ARG A 724 21.00 -23.36 15.12
N ALA A 725 21.35 -22.53 16.10
CA ALA A 725 22.22 -21.39 15.88
C ALA A 725 23.58 -21.84 15.34
N ALA A 726 24.18 -22.89 15.92
CA ALA A 726 25.45 -23.44 15.43
C ALA A 726 25.35 -23.98 14.00
N GLU A 727 24.26 -24.69 13.65
CA GLU A 727 23.99 -25.18 12.29
C GLU A 727 23.90 -24.02 11.27
N VAL A 728 23.18 -22.95 11.62
CA VAL A 728 23.02 -21.77 10.75
C VAL A 728 24.35 -21.03 10.61
N ILE A 729 25.08 -20.81 11.72
CA ILE A 729 26.39 -20.15 11.69
C ILE A 729 27.34 -20.88 10.75
N ALA A 730 27.48 -22.20 10.89
CA ALA A 730 28.39 -22.98 10.05
C ALA A 730 28.08 -22.79 8.55
N ARG A 731 26.79 -22.83 8.20
CA ARG A 731 26.35 -22.76 6.81
C ARG A 731 26.45 -21.38 6.20
N VAL A 732 25.96 -20.36 6.90
CA VAL A 732 26.05 -18.95 6.46
C VAL A 732 27.52 -18.56 6.33
N SER A 733 28.37 -19.01 7.26
CA SER A 733 29.82 -18.81 7.16
C SER A 733 30.41 -19.44 5.90
N THR A 734 30.08 -20.70 5.60
CA THR A 734 30.55 -21.36 4.37
C THR A 734 30.04 -20.65 3.12
N PHE A 735 28.75 -20.32 3.06
CA PHE A 735 28.12 -19.76 1.86
C PHE A 735 28.60 -18.33 1.56
N HIS A 736 28.77 -17.50 2.58
CA HIS A 736 29.17 -16.10 2.43
C HIS A 736 30.67 -15.85 2.65
N GLY A 737 31.47 -16.89 2.91
CA GLY A 737 32.90 -16.76 3.17
C GLY A 737 33.24 -16.06 4.50
N LEU A 738 32.32 -16.03 5.47
CA LEU A 738 32.58 -15.45 6.79
C LEU A 738 33.38 -16.45 7.64
N ARG A 739 34.36 -15.97 8.40
CA ARG A 739 35.11 -16.81 9.36
C ARG A 739 34.17 -17.30 10.48
N PRO A 740 33.94 -18.63 10.64
CA PRO A 740 33.05 -19.16 11.67
C PRO A 740 33.39 -18.68 13.08
N GLU A 741 34.67 -18.53 13.40
CA GLU A 741 35.14 -18.07 14.72
C GLU A 741 34.71 -16.63 15.01
N ALA A 742 34.70 -15.77 13.99
CA ALA A 742 34.26 -14.39 14.12
C ALA A 742 32.76 -14.31 14.39
N VAL A 743 31.96 -15.11 13.68
CA VAL A 743 30.52 -15.20 13.87
C VAL A 743 30.18 -15.80 15.24
N HIS A 744 30.89 -16.85 15.67
CA HIS A 744 30.72 -17.42 17.01
C HIS A 744 31.07 -16.44 18.13
N THR A 745 32.12 -15.64 17.95
CA THR A 745 32.51 -14.61 18.92
C THR A 745 31.43 -13.53 19.02
N ALA A 746 30.96 -13.02 17.89
CA ALA A 746 29.85 -12.06 17.84
C ALA A 746 28.57 -12.64 18.45
N TYR A 747 28.29 -13.92 18.21
CA TYR A 747 27.11 -14.62 18.76
C TYR A 747 27.16 -14.71 20.28
N ARG A 748 28.30 -15.07 20.89
CA ARG A 748 28.44 -15.07 22.35
C ARG A 748 28.21 -13.67 22.95
N ALA A 749 28.82 -12.65 22.36
CA ALA A 749 28.64 -11.27 22.80
C ALA A 749 27.16 -10.82 22.70
N ALA A 750 26.48 -11.19 21.61
CA ALA A 750 25.06 -10.89 21.41
C ALA A 750 24.16 -11.60 22.43
N LEU A 751 24.48 -12.83 22.83
CA LEU A 751 23.75 -13.55 23.88
C LEU A 751 23.88 -12.86 25.24
N GLU A 752 25.10 -12.46 25.62
CA GLU A 752 25.36 -11.73 26.88
C GLU A 752 24.54 -10.42 26.93
N GLU A 753 24.55 -9.63 25.85
CA GLU A 753 23.78 -8.39 25.75
C GLU A 753 22.26 -8.64 25.80
N HIS A 754 21.80 -9.75 25.19
CA HIS A 754 20.39 -10.13 25.19
C HIS A 754 19.90 -10.56 26.58
N GLU A 755 20.71 -11.30 27.34
CA GLU A 755 20.43 -11.68 28.73
C GLU A 755 20.42 -10.46 29.67
N GLU A 756 21.33 -9.51 29.49
CA GLU A 756 21.33 -8.23 30.22
C GLU A 756 20.06 -7.41 29.95
N LYS A 757 19.60 -7.36 28.69
CA LYS A 757 18.35 -6.67 28.34
C LYS A 757 17.13 -7.35 28.94
N ARG A 758 17.07 -8.68 28.93
CA ARG A 758 15.98 -9.45 29.57
C ARG A 758 15.93 -9.25 31.08
N SER A 759 17.08 -9.29 31.75
CA SER A 759 17.16 -9.09 33.20
C SER A 759 16.80 -7.65 33.62
N ARG A 760 17.13 -6.64 32.82
CA ARG A 760 16.70 -5.25 33.05
C ARG A 760 15.23 -4.98 32.71
N GLY A 761 14.69 -5.65 31.69
CA GLY A 761 13.30 -5.51 31.26
C GLY A 761 12.28 -6.22 32.16
N GLY A 762 12.66 -7.34 32.78
CA GLY A 762 11.81 -8.08 33.73
C GLY A 762 11.74 -7.49 35.15
N ALA A 763 12.49 -6.41 35.43
CA ALA A 763 12.50 -5.71 36.71
C ALA A 763 11.62 -4.45 36.74
N ARG A 764 10.72 -4.27 35.76
CA ARG A 764 9.76 -3.15 35.68
C ARG A 764 8.33 -3.64 35.75
#